data_AF-A0A2Z7AN30-F1
#
_entry.id   AF-A0A2Z7AN30-F1
#
_cell.length_a   1.000
_cell.length_b   1.000
_cell.length_c   1.000
_cell.angle_alpha   90.00
_cell.angle_beta   90.00
_cell.angle_gamma   90.00
#
_symmetry.space_group_name_H-M   'P 1'
#
loop_
_entity.id
_entity.type
_entity.pdbx_description
1 polymer ?
#
loop_
_entity_poly.entity_id
_entity_poly.type
_entity_poly.pdbx_seq_one_letter_code
_entity_poly.pdbx_strand_id
1 'polypeptide(L)'
;MADEELMLLHGDLELHIYEARSLPNMDLVSERLRRCFTACDACCTANAAESEGSGGGSGRQDRKLDHHRKMITSDPYVTVSAPQTTLARTRVIPNSQHPTWNEHFHIPLAHPMAFLDFRVKDNDSFGADTMGSVLIPAEKIASGEVIEGWFTVNSSSGKPPKPDTALRLKMQFVPCNKNPLYNHGIAGDSSHKGIRHTYFPLRKGSSVTLYQDAHCKDDGKMPEIMLENGLVRQHARCWEDICYAISEAHHLIYIVGWSVFHKIKLIREPTKPLPRGGDLTLGELLKYKSEEGVRILLLVWDDKTSHNKPLIKTEGVMKTHDEETKKFFRNSSVMCVLSPRYASSKLSFLKQQVIGTVFTHHQKCVLVDTQAHGNNRKITAFLGGLDLCDGRYDSPEHRLFHDLDTVFKDDFHQPTFAAGIKAPRQPWHDLHCRIDGAAAYDVLINFAQRWRKTKWREFSLLKKKMTHWHDDAMLKIERISWILTPAFSFSKDGTHTSFQDDDPHLYVSREEDPENWHTQIFRSIDSGSVRGFPKFYDEVQSQNLVYSKNLVIDKSIQTAYIQAIRSAQHFIYIENQYFLGSSYAWPTYKNAGADHLIPMELALKIADKIRAGERFAVYVVLPMWPEGNPKDNVVQEILYWQAQTMEMMYKVIAPEIQSMQLDAHPEDYLNFYCLGNREASSDTTSLGNGNSDKVSDSQKFQRFMIYVHAKGMIVDDDYVIIGSANINQRSMAGTKDTEIAMGAYQPHHTWVNKNRHPHGQIYGYRMSLWSEHLGKVEKCFEEPHSLECVQMVNEVARDNWNRYTSDEFMHLQGHLLKYPIEVDIDGGVNPLEGHENFPDLGGRVVGTHSAAIPDVLTT
;
A
#
# COMPACT_ATOMS: atom_id res chain seq x y z
N MET A 1 -28.55 30.12 -1.41
CA MET A 1 -28.47 28.92 -2.25
C MET A 1 -29.38 27.92 -1.58
N ALA A 2 -30.36 27.36 -2.29
CA ALA A 2 -31.18 26.29 -1.73
C ALA A 2 -30.25 25.16 -1.27
N ASP A 3 -30.56 24.48 -0.16
CA ASP A 3 -29.88 23.24 0.23
C ASP A 3 -30.08 22.25 -0.93
N GLU A 4 -29.08 22.11 -1.79
CA GLU A 4 -29.10 21.14 -2.87
C GLU A 4 -28.95 19.75 -2.24
N GLU A 5 -29.96 18.89 -2.45
CA GLU A 5 -30.01 17.56 -1.90
C GLU A 5 -28.80 16.72 -2.39
N LEU A 6 -27.96 16.28 -1.45
CA LEU A 6 -26.78 15.48 -1.78
C LEU A 6 -27.19 14.02 -1.98
N MET A 7 -26.82 13.45 -3.12
CA MET A 7 -27.05 12.03 -3.42
C MET A 7 -25.74 11.24 -3.30
N LEU A 8 -25.78 10.11 -2.58
CA LEU A 8 -24.66 9.17 -2.53
C LEU A 8 -24.60 8.36 -3.82
N LEU A 9 -23.52 8.52 -4.58
CA LEU A 9 -23.20 7.64 -5.71
C LEU A 9 -22.20 6.58 -5.27
N HIS A 10 -22.67 5.34 -5.15
CA HIS A 10 -21.86 4.16 -4.81
C HIS A 10 -21.90 3.11 -5.91
N GLY A 11 -20.78 2.89 -6.60
CA GLY A 11 -20.68 2.01 -7.75
C GLY A 11 -19.52 2.35 -8.68
N ASP A 12 -19.65 1.99 -9.95
CA ASP A 12 -18.63 2.20 -10.99
C ASP A 12 -19.12 3.17 -12.06
N LEU A 13 -18.33 4.19 -12.34
CA LEU A 13 -18.56 5.13 -13.42
C LEU A 13 -17.59 4.85 -14.56
N GLU A 14 -18.12 4.40 -15.68
CA GLU A 14 -17.40 4.35 -16.96
C GLU A 14 -17.52 5.72 -17.63
N LEU A 15 -16.38 6.36 -17.87
CA LEU A 15 -16.32 7.72 -18.40
C LEU A 15 -15.38 7.80 -19.59
N HIS A 16 -15.87 8.39 -20.68
CA HIS A 16 -15.07 8.74 -21.86
C HIS A 16 -15.11 10.25 -22.09
N ILE A 17 -13.93 10.87 -22.07
CA ILE A 17 -13.74 12.28 -22.44
C ILE A 17 -13.13 12.34 -23.84
N TYR A 18 -13.92 12.78 -24.82
CA TYR A 18 -13.50 12.79 -26.22
C TYR A 18 -12.65 14.01 -26.56
N GLU A 19 -13.25 15.19 -26.51
CA GLU A 19 -12.67 16.41 -27.07
C GLU A 19 -13.35 17.66 -26.51
N ALA A 20 -12.68 18.80 -26.59
CA ALA A 20 -13.29 20.11 -26.37
C ALA A 20 -13.08 20.98 -27.61
N ARG A 21 -13.95 21.98 -27.77
CA ARG A 21 -13.87 22.95 -28.86
C ARG A 21 -13.94 24.38 -28.35
N SER A 22 -13.30 25.28 -29.09
CA SER A 22 -13.40 26.72 -28.89
C SER A 22 -13.00 27.17 -27.48
N LEU A 23 -11.94 26.57 -26.93
CA LEU A 23 -11.39 26.97 -25.63
C LEU A 23 -10.74 28.38 -25.71
N PRO A 24 -10.72 29.14 -24.60
CA PRO A 24 -9.98 30.41 -24.55
C PRO A 24 -8.46 30.18 -24.62
N ASN A 25 -7.72 31.15 -25.18
CA ASN A 25 -6.26 31.15 -25.13
C ASN A 25 -5.80 31.88 -23.86
N MET A 26 -5.29 31.13 -22.88
CA MET A 26 -4.87 31.67 -21.58
C MET A 26 -3.38 32.08 -21.57
N ASP A 27 -2.54 31.43 -22.36
CA ASP A 27 -1.11 31.77 -22.46
C ASP A 27 -0.83 33.21 -22.92
N LEU A 28 -1.69 33.78 -23.79
CA LEU A 28 -1.57 35.18 -24.20
C LEU A 28 -1.82 36.16 -23.03
N VAL A 29 -2.60 35.75 -22.03
CA VAL A 29 -2.89 36.54 -20.82
C VAL A 29 -1.72 36.42 -19.83
N SER A 30 -1.22 35.20 -19.62
CA SER A 30 -0.02 34.91 -18.81
C SER A 30 1.23 35.61 -19.37
N GLU A 31 1.45 35.62 -20.68
CA GLU A 31 2.56 36.36 -21.31
C GLU A 31 2.43 37.89 -21.17
N ARG A 32 1.21 38.45 -21.25
CA ARG A 32 0.98 39.89 -21.05
C ARG A 32 1.25 40.29 -19.60
N LEU A 33 0.81 39.51 -18.63
CA LEU A 33 1.13 39.70 -17.21
C LEU A 33 2.64 39.58 -16.96
N ARG A 34 3.30 38.55 -17.53
CA ARG A 34 4.74 38.36 -17.43
C ARG A 34 5.53 39.55 -17.96
N ARG A 35 5.11 40.15 -19.09
CA ARG A 35 5.72 41.37 -19.66
C ARG A 35 5.53 42.60 -18.77
N CYS A 36 4.43 42.69 -18.02
CA CYS A 36 4.22 43.76 -17.04
C CYS A 36 5.13 43.61 -15.81
N PHE A 37 5.46 42.39 -15.39
CA PHE A 37 6.39 42.14 -14.28
C PHE A 37 7.87 42.22 -14.71
N THR A 38 8.23 41.81 -15.94
CA THR A 38 9.61 41.97 -16.45
C THR A 38 9.95 43.40 -16.88
N ALA A 39 8.96 44.28 -17.01
CA ALA A 39 9.19 45.72 -17.22
C ALA A 39 9.82 46.41 -15.99
N CYS A 40 9.83 45.76 -14.81
CA CYS A 40 10.51 46.25 -13.61
C CYS A 40 11.94 45.68 -13.43
N ASP A 41 12.38 44.76 -14.29
CA ASP A 41 13.70 44.10 -14.19
C ASP A 41 14.61 44.36 -15.40
N ALA A 42 14.20 45.23 -16.32
CA ALA A 42 15.00 45.69 -17.45
C ALA A 42 16.04 46.75 -17.02
N CYS A 43 16.89 46.39 -16.06
CA CYS A 43 18.13 47.09 -15.73
C CYS A 43 19.13 46.06 -15.19
N CYS A 44 19.54 45.06 -15.99
CA CYS A 44 20.89 44.50 -15.94
C CYS A 44 21.16 43.54 -17.11
N THR A 45 22.20 43.89 -17.86
CA THR A 45 23.13 43.05 -18.62
C THR A 45 22.64 42.27 -19.84
N ALA A 46 23.06 42.80 -20.99
CA ALA A 46 23.23 42.10 -22.26
C ALA A 46 24.51 41.23 -22.27
N ASN A 47 24.51 40.26 -23.21
CA ASN A 47 25.65 39.57 -23.87
C ASN A 47 25.83 38.07 -23.55
N ALA A 48 25.61 37.24 -24.60
CA ALA A 48 26.48 36.14 -25.08
C ALA A 48 25.64 35.28 -26.05
N ALA A 49 25.82 35.41 -27.37
CA ALA A 49 26.84 34.76 -28.21
C ALA A 49 26.38 33.40 -28.76
N GLU A 50 26.19 33.38 -30.08
CA GLU A 50 25.83 32.27 -30.95
C GLU A 50 26.97 31.23 -31.04
N SER A 51 26.61 29.95 -31.15
CA SER A 51 27.50 28.94 -31.74
C SER A 51 26.69 27.89 -32.49
N GLU A 52 26.78 27.95 -33.83
CA GLU A 52 26.31 26.93 -34.76
C GLU A 52 27.19 25.68 -34.70
N GLY A 53 26.57 24.51 -34.84
CA GLY A 53 27.24 23.22 -35.00
C GLY A 53 26.35 22.26 -35.79
N SER A 54 26.71 22.05 -37.05
CA SER A 54 26.04 21.20 -38.04
C SER A 54 26.59 19.77 -38.04
N GLY A 55 25.72 18.78 -38.31
CA GLY A 55 26.11 17.39 -38.57
C GLY A 55 24.89 16.47 -38.70
N GLY A 56 24.58 16.02 -39.92
CA GLY A 56 23.34 15.32 -40.29
C GLY A 56 23.45 13.81 -40.57
N GLY A 57 22.29 13.19 -40.84
CA GLY A 57 22.08 11.82 -41.38
C GLY A 57 20.92 11.07 -40.71
N SER A 58 19.66 11.29 -41.12
CA SER A 58 18.77 10.44 -41.98
C SER A 58 18.05 9.28 -41.24
N GLY A 59 16.73 9.03 -41.35
CA GLY A 59 15.63 9.73 -41.99
C GLY A 59 14.28 9.03 -41.74
N ARG A 60 13.21 9.80 -41.53
CA ARG A 60 11.83 9.52 -42.00
C ARG A 60 11.09 10.85 -42.11
N GLN A 61 10.33 10.98 -43.19
CA GLN A 61 9.96 12.23 -43.88
C GLN A 61 9.12 13.21 -43.04
N ASP A 62 9.66 14.40 -42.78
CA ASP A 62 8.87 15.62 -42.58
C ASP A 62 9.08 16.55 -43.77
N ARG A 63 7.99 16.88 -44.46
CA ARG A 63 7.96 17.90 -45.50
C ARG A 63 8.16 19.27 -44.83
N LYS A 64 9.18 20.01 -45.28
CA LYS A 64 9.31 21.45 -45.02
C LYS A 64 8.03 22.15 -45.47
N LEU A 65 7.32 22.73 -44.51
CA LEU A 65 6.36 23.82 -44.69
C LEU A 65 6.84 24.98 -43.82
N ASP A 66 6.59 26.19 -44.32
CA ASP A 66 7.12 27.48 -43.94
C ASP A 66 7.23 27.78 -42.44
N HIS A 67 8.07 28.78 -42.12
CA HIS A 67 8.15 29.49 -40.84
C HIS A 67 6.78 30.04 -40.40
N HIS A 68 5.93 29.17 -39.84
CA HIS A 68 4.82 29.59 -39.01
C HIS A 68 5.37 29.94 -37.63
N ARG A 69 5.09 31.17 -37.18
CA ARG A 69 5.13 31.57 -35.76
C ARG A 69 4.64 30.39 -34.92
N LYS A 70 5.44 29.90 -33.96
CA LYS A 70 4.92 29.02 -32.91
C LYS A 70 3.71 29.73 -32.29
N MET A 71 2.50 29.25 -32.59
CA MET A 71 1.30 29.75 -31.96
C MET A 71 1.36 29.28 -30.51
N ILE A 72 1.72 30.19 -29.60
CA ILE A 72 1.64 29.96 -28.16
C ILE A 72 0.16 30.03 -27.81
N THR A 73 -0.42 28.90 -27.44
CA THR A 73 -1.83 28.76 -27.06
C THR A 73 -1.93 27.76 -25.93
N SER A 74 -3.02 27.80 -25.17
CA SER A 74 -3.25 26.97 -23.98
C SER A 74 -2.88 25.48 -24.14
N ASP A 75 -2.46 24.87 -23.03
CA ASP A 75 -2.15 23.46 -22.81
C ASP A 75 -3.28 22.77 -21.99
N PRO A 76 -4.47 22.53 -22.58
CA PRO A 76 -5.64 22.11 -21.83
C PRO A 76 -5.60 20.66 -21.32
N TYR A 77 -6.23 20.46 -20.17
CA TYR A 77 -6.60 19.16 -19.61
C TYR A 77 -7.92 19.26 -18.83
N VAL A 78 -8.60 18.13 -18.61
CA VAL A 78 -9.84 18.06 -17.84
C VAL A 78 -9.56 17.43 -16.47
N THR A 79 -10.14 18.01 -15.42
CA THR A 79 -10.22 17.42 -14.08
C THR A 79 -11.65 17.01 -13.82
N VAL A 80 -11.85 15.77 -13.38
CA VAL A 80 -13.15 15.25 -12.92
C VAL A 80 -13.13 15.22 -11.39
N SER A 81 -14.11 15.84 -10.76
CA SER A 81 -14.13 16.05 -9.32
C SER A 81 -15.51 15.77 -8.73
N ALA A 82 -15.50 15.08 -7.59
CA ALA A 82 -16.57 15.13 -6.59
C ALA A 82 -16.30 16.31 -5.64
N PRO A 83 -17.24 16.67 -4.74
CA PRO A 83 -16.94 17.62 -3.67
C PRO A 83 -15.65 17.26 -2.94
N GLN A 84 -14.71 18.21 -2.86
CA GLN A 84 -13.43 18.11 -2.14
C GLN A 84 -12.42 17.08 -2.68
N THR A 85 -12.80 16.20 -3.61
CA THR A 85 -11.94 15.12 -4.13
C THR A 85 -11.74 15.21 -5.65
N THR A 86 -10.51 14.98 -6.11
CA THR A 86 -10.23 14.77 -7.54
C THR A 86 -10.28 13.29 -7.90
N LEU A 87 -11.20 12.91 -8.79
CA LEU A 87 -11.42 11.52 -9.19
C LEU A 87 -10.54 11.09 -10.38
N ALA A 88 -10.41 11.97 -11.38
CA ALA A 88 -9.64 11.70 -12.58
C ALA A 88 -9.07 12.97 -13.20
N ARG A 89 -8.01 12.83 -14.01
CA ARG A 89 -7.41 13.90 -14.81
C ARG A 89 -6.97 13.34 -16.14
N THR A 90 -7.27 14.05 -17.23
CA THR A 90 -6.77 13.68 -18.56
C THR A 90 -5.29 14.01 -18.72
N ARG A 91 -4.68 13.57 -19.82
CA ARG A 91 -3.38 14.10 -20.26
C ARG A 91 -3.49 15.57 -20.67
N VAL A 92 -2.35 16.25 -20.63
CA VAL A 92 -2.21 17.61 -21.14
C VAL A 92 -2.01 17.56 -22.65
N ILE A 93 -2.84 18.28 -23.42
CA ILE A 93 -2.66 18.44 -24.87
C ILE A 93 -1.98 19.78 -25.11
N PRO A 94 -0.77 19.80 -25.68
CA PRO A 94 -0.04 21.05 -25.83
C PRO A 94 -0.61 21.91 -26.96
N ASN A 95 -0.65 23.23 -26.75
CA ASN A 95 -0.95 24.25 -27.74
C ASN A 95 -2.22 23.98 -28.57
N SER A 96 -3.36 23.81 -27.91
CA SER A 96 -4.62 23.56 -28.59
C SER A 96 -5.82 24.25 -27.94
N GLN A 97 -6.60 24.96 -28.75
CA GLN A 97 -7.95 25.44 -28.38
C GLN A 97 -9.06 24.44 -28.72
N HIS A 98 -8.71 23.34 -29.41
CA HIS A 98 -9.59 22.25 -29.81
C HIS A 98 -8.95 20.89 -29.47
N PRO A 99 -8.70 20.60 -28.18
CA PRO A 99 -8.00 19.38 -27.79
C PRO A 99 -8.86 18.14 -28.00
N THR A 100 -8.23 17.07 -28.50
CA THR A 100 -8.81 15.72 -28.55
C THR A 100 -8.03 14.82 -27.59
N TRP A 101 -8.68 14.41 -26.51
CA TRP A 101 -8.12 13.48 -25.53
C TRP A 101 -8.46 12.04 -25.88
N ASN A 102 -9.73 11.75 -26.16
CA ASN A 102 -10.22 10.39 -26.40
C ASN A 102 -9.75 9.42 -25.31
N GLU A 103 -10.00 9.80 -24.05
CA GLU A 103 -9.54 9.06 -22.87
C GLU A 103 -10.69 8.41 -22.11
N HIS A 104 -10.50 7.16 -21.75
CA HIS A 104 -11.42 6.35 -20.96
C HIS A 104 -10.95 6.22 -19.50
N PHE A 105 -11.90 6.26 -18.57
CA PHE A 105 -11.69 6.15 -17.14
C PHE A 105 -12.71 5.22 -16.53
N HIS A 106 -12.22 4.25 -15.74
CA HIS A 106 -13.04 3.47 -14.81
C HIS A 106 -12.89 4.07 -13.41
N ILE A 107 -13.94 4.73 -12.91
CA ILE A 107 -13.90 5.49 -11.67
C ILE A 107 -14.82 4.84 -10.62
N PRO A 108 -14.27 4.24 -9.55
CA PRO A 108 -15.10 3.83 -8.42
C PRO A 108 -15.60 5.08 -7.69
N LEU A 109 -16.92 5.14 -7.46
CA LEU A 109 -17.57 6.19 -6.70
C LEU A 109 -18.08 5.63 -5.37
N ALA A 110 -17.90 6.41 -4.31
CA ALA A 110 -18.47 6.24 -2.98
C ALA A 110 -18.69 7.62 -2.33
N HIS A 111 -19.26 8.57 -3.09
CA HIS A 111 -19.23 9.99 -2.73
C HIS A 111 -20.64 10.59 -2.68
N PRO A 112 -20.98 11.36 -1.62
CA PRO A 112 -22.15 12.23 -1.64
C PRO A 112 -21.88 13.44 -2.55
N MET A 113 -22.75 13.70 -3.52
CA MET A 113 -22.61 14.85 -4.42
C MET A 113 -23.96 15.28 -4.99
N ALA A 114 -24.09 16.58 -5.27
CA ALA A 114 -25.18 17.12 -6.09
C ALA A 114 -24.85 17.07 -7.59
N PHE A 115 -23.57 17.28 -7.94
CA PHE A 115 -23.09 17.26 -9.32
C PHE A 115 -21.70 16.63 -9.41
N LEU A 116 -21.43 15.97 -10.53
CA LEU A 116 -20.09 15.63 -10.98
C LEU A 116 -19.51 16.80 -11.78
N ASP A 117 -18.35 17.31 -11.36
CA ASP A 117 -17.74 18.53 -11.90
C ASP A 117 -16.57 18.21 -12.84
N PHE A 118 -16.70 18.64 -14.09
CA PHE A 118 -15.67 18.54 -15.13
C PHE A 118 -15.05 19.92 -15.38
N ARG A 119 -13.87 20.17 -14.81
CA ARG A 119 -13.15 21.45 -14.99
C ARG A 119 -12.13 21.35 -16.10
N VAL A 120 -12.27 22.19 -17.12
CA VAL A 120 -11.25 22.39 -18.15
C VAL A 120 -10.23 23.41 -17.63
N LYS A 121 -8.96 23.03 -17.63
CA LYS A 121 -7.87 23.83 -17.05
C LYS A 121 -6.70 23.95 -18.02
N ASP A 122 -5.96 25.03 -17.90
CA ASP A 122 -4.66 25.20 -18.54
C ASP A 122 -3.53 24.69 -17.64
N ASN A 123 -2.45 24.18 -18.22
CA ASN A 123 -1.33 23.61 -17.48
C ASN A 123 -0.07 24.49 -17.56
N ASP A 124 -0.07 25.62 -16.85
CA ASP A 124 1.07 26.53 -16.79
C ASP A 124 2.11 26.10 -15.74
N SER A 125 3.34 26.58 -15.92
CA SER A 125 4.47 26.27 -15.03
C SER A 125 4.30 26.79 -13.59
N PHE A 126 3.38 27.73 -13.35
CA PHE A 126 3.18 28.43 -12.07
C PHE A 126 1.82 28.22 -11.41
N GLY A 127 0.94 27.40 -11.99
CA GLY A 127 -0.41 27.17 -11.48
C GLY A 127 -1.34 26.78 -12.62
N ALA A 128 -2.40 26.04 -12.34
CA ALA A 128 -3.35 25.66 -13.39
C ALA A 128 -4.56 26.61 -13.37
N ASP A 129 -4.73 27.39 -14.43
CA ASP A 129 -5.86 28.31 -14.58
C ASP A 129 -7.11 27.57 -15.05
N THR A 130 -8.26 27.85 -14.44
CA THR A 130 -9.53 27.20 -14.82
C THR A 130 -10.21 27.98 -15.93
N MET A 131 -10.42 27.33 -17.08
CA MET A 131 -11.09 27.92 -18.24
C MET A 131 -12.61 27.90 -18.09
N GLY A 132 -13.14 26.87 -17.43
CA GLY A 132 -14.56 26.69 -17.13
C GLY A 132 -14.88 25.27 -16.70
N SER A 133 -16.16 25.01 -16.45
CA SER A 133 -16.67 23.76 -15.89
C SER A 133 -17.96 23.30 -16.55
N VAL A 134 -18.15 21.98 -16.59
CA VAL A 134 -19.43 21.32 -16.90
C VAL A 134 -19.89 20.59 -15.64
N LEU A 135 -21.13 20.81 -15.23
CA LEU A 135 -21.74 20.15 -14.08
C LEU A 135 -22.81 19.17 -14.56
N ILE A 136 -22.69 17.90 -14.18
CA ILE A 136 -23.68 16.85 -14.48
C ILE A 136 -24.40 16.47 -13.19
N PRO A 137 -25.73 16.60 -13.09
CA PRO A 137 -26.47 16.27 -11.87
C PRO A 137 -26.32 14.82 -11.44
N ALA A 138 -26.16 14.59 -10.13
CA ALA A 138 -26.01 13.25 -9.56
C ALA A 138 -27.23 12.37 -9.81
N GLU A 139 -28.44 12.92 -9.73
CA GLU A 139 -29.70 12.21 -10.07
C GLU A 139 -29.68 11.62 -11.48
N LYS A 140 -29.16 12.38 -12.44
CA LYS A 140 -29.05 11.93 -13.83
C LYS A 140 -28.05 10.78 -13.95
N ILE A 141 -26.94 10.84 -13.22
CA ILE A 141 -25.94 9.78 -13.18
C ILE A 141 -26.51 8.52 -12.52
N ALA A 142 -27.22 8.67 -11.40
CA ALA A 142 -27.84 7.58 -10.65
C ALA A 142 -28.90 6.79 -11.44
N SER A 143 -29.51 7.41 -12.46
CA SER A 143 -30.44 6.72 -13.37
C SER A 143 -29.82 5.50 -14.06
N GLY A 144 -28.50 5.48 -14.24
CA GLY A 144 -27.77 4.44 -14.98
C GLY A 144 -27.91 4.52 -16.50
N GLU A 145 -28.64 5.51 -17.02
CA GLU A 145 -28.75 5.76 -18.46
C GLU A 145 -27.41 6.28 -19.03
N VAL A 146 -27.18 6.01 -20.31
CA VAL A 146 -25.98 6.52 -21.00
C VAL A 146 -26.13 8.02 -21.22
N ILE A 147 -25.24 8.80 -20.63
CA ILE A 147 -25.16 10.26 -20.80
C ILE A 147 -24.09 10.55 -21.85
N GLU A 148 -24.48 10.95 -23.06
CA GLU A 148 -23.56 11.23 -24.16
C GLU A 148 -23.95 12.53 -24.88
N GLY A 149 -22.95 13.36 -25.22
CA GLY A 149 -23.18 14.56 -26.01
C GLY A 149 -22.14 15.66 -25.83
N TRP A 150 -22.48 16.84 -26.37
CA TRP A 150 -21.74 18.08 -26.18
C TRP A 150 -22.36 18.89 -25.04
N PHE A 151 -21.52 19.34 -24.11
CA PHE A 151 -21.93 20.10 -22.94
C PHE A 151 -21.20 21.44 -22.92
N THR A 152 -21.95 22.52 -22.71
CA THR A 152 -21.41 23.88 -22.67
C THR A 152 -20.48 24.05 -21.47
N VAL A 153 -19.26 24.53 -21.72
CA VAL A 153 -18.29 24.81 -20.66
C VAL A 153 -18.54 26.22 -20.14
N ASN A 154 -19.02 26.33 -18.91
CA ASN A 154 -19.36 27.62 -18.29
C ASN A 154 -18.18 28.18 -17.51
N SER A 155 -17.93 29.49 -17.64
CA SER A 155 -16.98 30.21 -16.78
C SER A 155 -17.57 30.45 -15.39
N SER A 156 -16.78 31.02 -14.47
CA SER A 156 -17.25 31.47 -13.15
C SER A 156 -18.43 32.45 -13.21
N SER A 157 -18.64 33.13 -14.34
CA SER A 157 -19.79 34.03 -14.56
C SER A 157 -21.09 33.30 -14.96
N GLY A 158 -21.07 31.97 -15.07
CA GLY A 158 -22.20 31.16 -15.52
C GLY A 158 -22.45 31.19 -17.03
N LYS A 159 -21.63 31.93 -17.79
CA LYS A 159 -21.68 32.00 -19.26
C LYS A 159 -20.44 31.36 -19.89
N PRO A 160 -20.54 30.80 -21.11
CA PRO A 160 -19.40 30.20 -21.76
C PRO A 160 -18.35 31.27 -22.16
N PRO A 161 -17.03 30.96 -22.05
CA PRO A 161 -15.96 31.91 -22.41
C PRO A 161 -16.04 32.39 -23.86
N LYS A 162 -16.45 31.51 -24.79
CA LYS A 162 -16.82 31.82 -26.17
C LYS A 162 -18.16 31.13 -26.49
N PRO A 163 -18.97 31.61 -27.45
CA PRO A 163 -20.30 31.07 -27.73
C PRO A 163 -20.34 29.55 -27.94
N ASP A 164 -19.31 28.98 -28.56
CA ASP A 164 -19.26 27.55 -28.93
C ASP A 164 -18.40 26.69 -27.99
N THR A 165 -17.92 27.24 -26.86
CA THR A 165 -17.05 26.50 -25.93
C THR A 165 -17.81 25.33 -25.31
N ALA A 166 -17.41 24.10 -25.67
CA ALA A 166 -18.09 22.89 -25.25
C ALA A 166 -17.13 21.71 -25.07
N LEU A 167 -17.51 20.77 -24.22
CA LEU A 167 -16.82 19.51 -23.92
C LEU A 167 -17.70 18.34 -24.36
N ARG A 168 -17.14 17.40 -25.11
CA ARG A 168 -17.81 16.17 -25.53
C ARG A 168 -17.44 15.02 -24.61
N LEU A 169 -18.45 14.38 -24.04
CA LEU A 169 -18.28 13.28 -23.09
C LEU A 169 -19.33 12.19 -23.30
N LYS A 170 -19.02 10.99 -22.82
CA LYS A 170 -19.93 9.86 -22.65
C LYS A 170 -19.68 9.25 -21.28
N MET A 171 -20.72 8.95 -20.52
CA MET A 171 -20.58 8.22 -19.27
C MET A 171 -21.77 7.31 -19.00
N GLN A 172 -21.52 6.25 -18.23
CA GLN A 172 -22.53 5.34 -17.72
C GLN A 172 -22.14 4.91 -16.30
N PHE A 173 -23.10 4.94 -15.39
CA PHE A 173 -22.90 4.54 -14.00
C PHE A 173 -23.62 3.21 -13.72
N VAL A 174 -22.93 2.30 -13.04
CA VAL A 174 -23.48 1.03 -12.58
C VAL A 174 -23.44 1.03 -11.04
N PRO A 175 -24.60 1.08 -10.37
CA PRO A 175 -24.67 0.98 -8.91
C PRO A 175 -24.01 -0.31 -8.40
N CYS A 176 -23.32 -0.24 -7.26
CA CYS A 176 -22.57 -1.36 -6.70
C CYS A 176 -23.43 -2.62 -6.52
N ASN A 177 -24.61 -2.49 -5.91
CA ASN A 177 -25.56 -3.57 -5.68
C ASN A 177 -26.20 -4.18 -6.95
N LYS A 178 -26.07 -3.51 -8.10
CA LYS A 178 -26.54 -4.01 -9.40
C LYS A 178 -25.40 -4.53 -10.26
N ASN A 179 -24.15 -4.37 -9.83
CA ASN A 179 -23.00 -4.81 -10.60
C ASN A 179 -22.76 -6.32 -10.37
N PRO A 180 -22.95 -7.18 -11.38
CA PRO A 180 -22.79 -8.63 -11.23
C PRO A 180 -21.36 -9.04 -10.85
N LEU A 181 -20.37 -8.17 -11.06
CA LEU A 181 -18.99 -8.36 -10.64
C LEU A 181 -18.85 -8.66 -9.13
N TYR A 182 -19.76 -8.11 -8.32
CA TYR A 182 -19.64 -8.10 -6.86
C TYR A 182 -20.52 -9.13 -6.16
N ASN A 183 -21.22 -9.99 -6.90
CA ASN A 183 -22.23 -10.91 -6.33
C ASN A 183 -21.64 -12.23 -5.79
N HIS A 184 -20.45 -12.63 -6.22
CA HIS A 184 -19.97 -14.01 -6.04
C HIS A 184 -18.53 -14.11 -5.52
N GLY A 185 -18.01 -13.08 -4.84
CA GLY A 185 -16.60 -13.04 -4.43
C GLY A 185 -15.65 -12.88 -5.64
N ILE A 186 -14.35 -12.80 -5.37
CA ILE A 186 -13.34 -12.62 -6.44
C ILE A 186 -13.19 -13.90 -7.28
N ALA A 187 -13.16 -15.06 -6.63
CA ALA A 187 -13.00 -16.34 -7.32
C ALA A 187 -14.24 -16.79 -8.10
N GLY A 188 -15.41 -16.24 -7.75
CA GLY A 188 -16.69 -16.55 -8.40
C GLY A 188 -16.98 -15.78 -9.69
N ASP A 189 -16.16 -14.78 -10.05
CA ASP A 189 -16.29 -14.10 -11.35
C ASP A 189 -16.00 -15.09 -12.49
N SER A 190 -17.06 -15.59 -13.13
CA SER A 190 -16.99 -16.61 -14.19
C SER A 190 -16.15 -16.22 -15.40
N SER A 191 -15.86 -14.93 -15.59
CA SER A 191 -15.18 -14.42 -16.78
C SER A 191 -13.71 -14.04 -16.55
N HIS A 192 -13.35 -13.46 -15.39
CA HIS A 192 -11.97 -13.04 -15.09
C HIS A 192 -11.32 -13.79 -13.93
N LYS A 193 -12.12 -14.20 -12.92
CA LYS A 193 -11.67 -14.90 -11.70
C LYS A 193 -10.54 -14.20 -10.92
N GLY A 194 -10.41 -12.88 -11.04
CA GLY A 194 -9.35 -12.07 -10.43
C GLY A 194 -9.73 -10.60 -10.38
N ILE A 195 -8.84 -9.74 -9.86
CA ILE A 195 -9.07 -8.29 -9.82
C ILE A 195 -8.88 -7.72 -11.22
N ARG A 196 -9.85 -6.92 -11.66
CA ARG A 196 -9.85 -6.27 -12.98
C ARG A 196 -9.10 -4.96 -12.97
N HIS A 197 -8.69 -4.52 -14.16
CA HIS A 197 -8.06 -3.22 -14.38
C HIS A 197 -6.76 -3.04 -13.60
N THR A 198 -5.90 -4.06 -13.63
CA THR A 198 -4.59 -4.05 -12.99
C THR A 198 -3.46 -4.27 -14.00
N TYR A 199 -2.26 -3.82 -13.63
CA TYR A 199 -1.08 -3.91 -14.48
C TYR A 199 -0.59 -5.35 -14.69
N PHE A 200 -0.51 -6.12 -13.59
CA PHE A 200 -0.20 -7.55 -13.67
C PHE A 200 -1.50 -8.37 -13.70
N PRO A 201 -1.56 -9.39 -14.58
CA PRO A 201 -2.72 -10.27 -14.67
C PRO A 201 -2.71 -11.29 -13.52
N LEU A 202 -3.85 -11.97 -13.33
CA LEU A 202 -3.92 -13.16 -12.49
C LEU A 202 -3.03 -14.28 -13.07
N ARG A 203 -2.28 -14.95 -12.21
CA ARG A 203 -1.44 -16.11 -12.55
C ARG A 203 -1.99 -17.37 -11.89
N LYS A 204 -2.16 -18.44 -12.65
CA LYS A 204 -2.65 -19.71 -12.10
C LYS A 204 -1.51 -20.67 -11.78
N GLY A 205 -1.83 -21.87 -11.26
CA GLY A 205 -0.84 -22.90 -10.96
C GLY A 205 0.22 -22.51 -9.92
N SER A 206 -0.08 -21.55 -9.03
CA SER A 206 0.87 -21.01 -8.05
C SER A 206 0.86 -21.81 -6.75
N SER A 207 1.83 -21.54 -5.88
CA SER A 207 1.84 -21.98 -4.49
C SER A 207 2.16 -20.79 -3.61
N VAL A 208 1.37 -20.60 -2.55
CA VAL A 208 1.51 -19.49 -1.61
C VAL A 208 1.68 -20.05 -0.20
N THR A 209 2.70 -19.58 0.50
CA THR A 209 2.86 -19.81 1.95
C THR A 209 2.58 -18.51 2.68
N LEU A 210 1.64 -18.54 3.62
CA LEU A 210 1.28 -17.42 4.47
C LEU A 210 2.05 -17.51 5.79
N TYR A 211 2.75 -16.43 6.14
CA TYR A 211 3.57 -16.33 7.35
C TYR A 211 2.96 -15.34 8.34
N GLN A 212 2.76 -15.85 9.56
CA GLN A 212 2.44 -15.11 10.77
C GLN A 212 3.77 -14.89 11.51
N ASP A 213 4.14 -13.62 11.64
CA ASP A 213 5.43 -13.16 12.16
C ASP A 213 6.68 -13.63 11.39
N ALA A 214 7.85 -13.23 11.89
CA ALA A 214 9.14 -13.67 11.38
C ALA A 214 9.41 -15.15 11.69
N HIS A 215 8.86 -15.67 12.79
CA HIS A 215 9.10 -17.01 13.28
C HIS A 215 7.88 -17.59 14.02
N CYS A 216 7.68 -18.90 13.96
CA CYS A 216 6.67 -19.59 14.76
C CYS A 216 7.25 -20.90 15.29
N LYS A 217 7.24 -21.08 16.62
CA LYS A 217 7.76 -22.28 17.29
C LYS A 217 6.83 -23.48 17.11
N ASP A 218 7.41 -24.67 17.14
CA ASP A 218 6.69 -25.97 17.25
C ASP A 218 6.76 -26.47 18.71
N ASP A 219 6.21 -25.72 19.66
CA ASP A 219 6.24 -26.07 21.09
C ASP A 219 4.89 -26.60 21.63
N GLY A 220 3.91 -26.77 20.74
CA GLY A 220 2.58 -27.29 21.07
C GLY A 220 1.67 -26.31 21.81
N LYS A 221 2.06 -25.02 21.92
CA LYS A 221 1.20 -23.99 22.54
C LYS A 221 0.06 -23.54 21.64
N MET A 222 0.26 -23.55 20.33
CA MET A 222 -0.80 -23.27 19.36
C MET A 222 -1.67 -24.52 19.15
N PRO A 223 -3.00 -24.40 19.18
CA PRO A 223 -3.91 -25.50 18.96
C PRO A 223 -3.86 -26.01 17.52
N GLU A 224 -4.22 -27.28 17.33
CA GLU A 224 -4.37 -27.86 16.01
C GLU A 224 -5.58 -27.24 15.29
N ILE A 225 -5.35 -26.73 14.08
CA ILE A 225 -6.39 -26.15 13.24
C ILE A 225 -6.68 -27.11 12.08
N MET A 226 -7.87 -27.68 12.10
CA MET A 226 -8.33 -28.61 11.08
C MET A 226 -8.73 -27.85 9.80
N LEU A 227 -8.20 -28.32 8.69
CA LEU A 227 -8.56 -27.90 7.34
C LEU A 227 -9.51 -28.93 6.72
N GLU A 228 -9.96 -28.68 5.50
CA GLU A 228 -10.68 -29.69 4.73
C GLU A 228 -9.83 -30.95 4.49
N ASN A 229 -10.50 -32.07 4.21
CA ASN A 229 -9.89 -33.38 3.92
C ASN A 229 -9.06 -33.98 5.07
N GLY A 230 -9.25 -33.50 6.31
CA GLY A 230 -8.53 -33.99 7.48
C GLY A 230 -7.08 -33.54 7.56
N LEU A 231 -6.70 -32.51 6.78
CA LEU A 231 -5.40 -31.86 6.89
C LEU A 231 -5.36 -30.96 8.12
N VAL A 232 -4.15 -30.75 8.65
CA VAL A 232 -3.90 -29.82 9.77
C VAL A 232 -3.01 -28.68 9.25
N ARG A 233 -3.35 -27.45 9.61
CA ARG A 233 -2.56 -26.27 9.26
C ARG A 233 -1.14 -26.40 9.83
N GLN A 234 -0.13 -26.31 8.96
CA GLN A 234 1.27 -26.26 9.38
C GLN A 234 1.76 -24.82 9.50
N HIS A 235 2.32 -24.45 10.64
CA HIS A 235 2.82 -23.09 10.85
C HIS A 235 4.16 -22.93 10.12
N ALA A 236 4.24 -21.96 9.22
CA ALA A 236 5.45 -21.71 8.43
C ALA A 236 6.35 -20.68 9.14
N ARG A 237 7.66 -20.69 8.86
CA ARG A 237 8.65 -19.81 9.52
C ARG A 237 9.30 -18.88 8.51
N CYS A 238 8.89 -17.61 8.49
CA CYS A 238 9.28 -16.65 7.45
C CYS A 238 10.79 -16.50 7.31
N TRP A 239 11.48 -16.07 8.36
CA TRP A 239 12.92 -15.79 8.29
C TRP A 239 13.77 -17.05 8.18
N GLU A 240 13.28 -18.16 8.73
CA GLU A 240 13.92 -19.46 8.53
C GLU A 240 13.84 -19.86 7.05
N ASP A 241 12.67 -19.82 6.43
CA ASP A 241 12.50 -20.12 5.00
C ASP A 241 13.29 -19.16 4.10
N ILE A 242 13.35 -17.87 4.42
CA ILE A 242 14.22 -16.90 3.72
C ILE A 242 15.69 -17.29 3.86
N CYS A 243 16.14 -17.70 5.04
CA CYS A 243 17.52 -18.14 5.27
C CYS A 243 17.86 -19.38 4.44
N TYR A 244 17.00 -20.41 4.45
CA TYR A 244 17.18 -21.59 3.60
C TYR A 244 17.20 -21.23 2.12
N ALA A 245 16.27 -20.39 1.67
CA ALA A 245 16.17 -19.96 0.28
C ALA A 245 17.42 -19.19 -0.19
N ILE A 246 17.98 -18.31 0.67
CA ILE A 246 19.25 -17.61 0.40
C ILE A 246 20.42 -18.60 0.36
N SER A 247 20.50 -19.52 1.31
CA SER A 247 21.57 -20.50 1.39
C SER A 247 21.60 -21.44 0.18
N GLU A 248 20.43 -21.86 -0.32
CA GLU A 248 20.33 -22.74 -1.50
C GLU A 248 20.39 -22.03 -2.85
N ALA A 249 20.39 -20.69 -2.88
CA ALA A 249 20.42 -19.92 -4.12
C ALA A 249 21.72 -20.18 -4.90
N HIS A 250 21.59 -20.35 -6.23
CA HIS A 250 22.73 -20.64 -7.10
C HIS A 250 23.04 -19.49 -8.07
N HIS A 251 22.09 -18.61 -8.36
CA HIS A 251 22.23 -17.61 -9.41
C HIS A 251 21.95 -16.19 -8.95
N LEU A 252 20.84 -15.94 -8.25
CA LEU A 252 20.43 -14.60 -7.85
C LEU A 252 19.83 -14.54 -6.46
N ILE A 253 20.15 -13.46 -5.76
CA ILE A 253 19.48 -13.00 -4.54
C ILE A 253 19.24 -11.49 -4.68
N TYR A 254 18.00 -11.09 -4.93
CA TYR A 254 17.62 -9.68 -5.03
C TYR A 254 16.77 -9.28 -3.84
N ILE A 255 17.17 -8.21 -3.14
CA ILE A 255 16.50 -7.76 -1.92
C ILE A 255 16.06 -6.31 -2.10
N VAL A 256 14.84 -6.02 -1.69
CA VAL A 256 14.26 -4.68 -1.60
C VAL A 256 13.82 -4.47 -0.16
N GLY A 257 14.19 -3.33 0.42
CA GLY A 257 13.73 -2.98 1.75
C GLY A 257 13.60 -1.47 1.91
N TRP A 258 12.67 -1.06 2.76
CA TRP A 258 12.66 0.28 3.31
C TRP A 258 13.88 0.46 4.23
N SER A 259 14.22 -0.57 5.00
CA SER A 259 15.48 -0.69 5.73
C SER A 259 16.01 -2.11 5.59
N VAL A 260 17.34 -2.25 5.53
CA VAL A 260 18.02 -3.54 5.60
C VAL A 260 19.14 -3.39 6.60
N PHE A 261 19.21 -4.25 7.61
CA PHE A 261 20.26 -4.20 8.62
C PHE A 261 21.16 -5.43 8.54
N HIS A 262 22.40 -5.21 8.12
CA HIS A 262 23.34 -6.29 7.84
C HIS A 262 23.71 -7.17 9.05
N LYS A 263 23.52 -6.70 10.29
CA LYS A 263 23.91 -7.41 11.52
C LYS A 263 22.87 -8.42 12.04
N ILE A 264 21.64 -8.40 11.53
CA ILE A 264 20.61 -9.30 12.04
C ILE A 264 20.95 -10.75 11.75
N LYS A 265 20.48 -11.66 12.61
CA LYS A 265 20.45 -13.09 12.34
C LYS A 265 19.03 -13.51 11.96
N LEU A 266 18.91 -14.26 10.87
CA LEU A 266 17.62 -14.74 10.37
C LEU A 266 17.06 -15.87 11.23
N ILE A 267 17.91 -16.80 11.69
CA ILE A 267 17.52 -17.91 12.55
C ILE A 267 18.13 -17.69 13.94
N ARG A 268 17.28 -17.58 14.96
CA ARG A 268 17.67 -17.46 16.36
C ARG A 268 17.22 -18.66 17.17
N GLU A 269 16.02 -19.14 16.89
CA GLU A 269 15.42 -20.34 17.47
C GLU A 269 15.21 -21.37 16.32
N PRO A 270 16.20 -22.21 15.99
CA PRO A 270 16.10 -23.12 14.83
C PRO A 270 15.07 -24.24 15.08
N THR A 271 14.18 -24.49 14.12
CA THR A 271 13.25 -25.64 14.15
C THR A 271 13.79 -26.86 13.39
N LYS A 272 14.76 -26.64 12.51
CA LYS A 272 15.48 -27.66 11.74
C LYS A 272 17.00 -27.39 11.73
N PRO A 273 17.84 -28.37 11.35
CA PRO A 273 19.29 -28.20 11.32
C PRO A 273 19.71 -27.05 10.40
N LEU A 274 20.44 -26.08 10.95
CA LEU A 274 20.83 -24.85 10.24
C LEU A 274 21.43 -25.15 8.86
N PRO A 275 21.04 -24.41 7.80
CA PRO A 275 21.70 -24.53 6.51
C PRO A 275 23.14 -24.01 6.61
N ARG A 276 23.96 -24.33 5.61
CA ARG A 276 25.33 -23.80 5.56
C ARG A 276 25.30 -22.26 5.54
N GLY A 277 25.98 -21.66 6.52
CA GLY A 277 26.00 -20.21 6.73
C GLY A 277 24.76 -19.64 7.45
N GLY A 278 23.84 -20.49 7.92
CA GLY A 278 22.61 -20.04 8.61
C GLY A 278 22.84 -19.44 10.00
N ASP A 279 24.03 -19.62 10.58
CA ASP A 279 24.47 -19.04 11.85
C ASP A 279 25.07 -17.62 11.71
N LEU A 280 25.36 -17.23 10.46
CA LEU A 280 25.94 -15.94 10.10
C LEU A 280 24.92 -14.80 10.22
N THR A 281 25.42 -13.58 10.33
CA THR A 281 24.57 -12.39 10.10
C THR A 281 24.13 -12.31 8.64
N LEU A 282 23.02 -11.62 8.37
CA LEU A 282 22.51 -11.42 7.01
C LEU A 282 23.60 -10.88 6.07
N GLY A 283 24.37 -9.89 6.53
CA GLY A 283 25.46 -9.30 5.77
C GLY A 283 26.55 -10.29 5.40
N GLU A 284 26.97 -11.11 6.36
CA GLU A 284 27.99 -12.14 6.15
C GLU A 284 27.49 -13.27 5.25
N LEU A 285 26.23 -13.72 5.43
CA LEU A 285 25.60 -14.72 4.55
C LEU A 285 25.56 -14.23 3.10
N LEU A 286 25.19 -12.97 2.87
CA LEU A 286 25.18 -12.39 1.52
C LEU A 286 26.60 -12.28 0.94
N LYS A 287 27.60 -11.84 1.71
CA LYS A 287 28.99 -11.85 1.23
C LYS A 287 29.46 -13.26 0.87
N TYR A 288 29.19 -14.22 1.73
CA TYR A 288 29.50 -15.63 1.53
C TYR A 288 28.89 -16.18 0.23
N LYS A 289 27.59 -15.97 0.00
CA LYS A 289 26.91 -16.38 -1.25
C LYS A 289 27.44 -15.65 -2.47
N SER A 290 27.84 -14.38 -2.32
CA SER A 290 28.43 -13.62 -3.41
C SER A 290 29.82 -14.14 -3.81
N GLU A 291 30.60 -14.65 -2.86
CA GLU A 291 31.90 -15.31 -3.10
C GLU A 291 31.73 -16.68 -3.78
N GLU A 292 30.61 -17.37 -3.56
CA GLU A 292 30.22 -18.58 -4.33
C GLU A 292 29.80 -18.26 -5.78
N GLY A 293 29.70 -16.98 -6.16
CA GLY A 293 29.35 -16.54 -7.51
C GLY A 293 27.89 -16.18 -7.71
N VAL A 294 27.07 -16.18 -6.64
CA VAL A 294 25.67 -15.75 -6.71
C VAL A 294 25.59 -14.23 -6.95
N ARG A 295 24.72 -13.79 -7.86
CA ARG A 295 24.49 -12.37 -8.14
C ARG A 295 23.58 -11.76 -7.08
N ILE A 296 24.13 -10.88 -6.25
CA ILE A 296 23.37 -10.24 -5.17
C ILE A 296 23.17 -8.75 -5.42
N LEU A 297 21.91 -8.32 -5.50
CA LEU A 297 21.50 -6.94 -5.73
C LEU A 297 20.58 -6.47 -4.59
N LEU A 298 20.95 -5.39 -3.90
CA LEU A 298 20.14 -4.77 -2.86
C LEU A 298 19.65 -3.40 -3.35
N LEU A 299 18.34 -3.17 -3.25
CA LEU A 299 17.68 -1.90 -3.50
C LEU A 299 17.07 -1.38 -2.20
N VAL A 300 17.85 -0.60 -1.45
CA VAL A 300 17.46 -0.04 -0.15
C VAL A 300 17.00 1.39 -0.34
N TRP A 301 15.97 1.85 0.38
CA TRP A 301 15.58 3.25 0.37
C TRP A 301 16.72 4.15 0.89
N ASP A 302 16.87 5.33 0.29
CA ASP A 302 17.84 6.37 0.66
C ASP A 302 17.15 7.42 1.53
N ASP A 303 17.33 7.34 2.85
CA ASP A 303 16.92 8.39 3.78
C ASP A 303 17.85 9.59 3.60
N LYS A 304 17.39 10.59 2.86
CA LYS A 304 18.18 11.81 2.58
C LYS A 304 18.62 12.58 3.82
N THR A 305 18.04 12.29 4.99
CA THR A 305 18.42 12.91 6.26
C THR A 305 19.52 12.14 7.01
N SER A 306 19.81 10.89 6.61
CA SER A 306 20.90 10.09 7.13
C SER A 306 22.20 10.47 6.38
N HIS A 307 23.23 10.87 7.12
CA HIS A 307 24.54 11.19 6.54
C HIS A 307 25.65 10.54 7.35
N ASN A 308 26.47 9.71 6.69
CA ASN A 308 27.66 9.09 7.29
C ASN A 308 28.94 9.58 6.60
N LYS A 309 29.17 10.90 6.59
CA LYS A 309 30.37 11.53 6.03
C LYS A 309 31.38 11.87 7.15
N PRO A 310 32.70 11.84 6.88
CA PRO A 310 33.66 12.39 7.82
C PRO A 310 33.33 13.89 8.03
N LEU A 311 33.12 14.29 9.30
CA LEU A 311 32.68 15.61 9.82
C LEU A 311 31.15 15.86 9.93
N ILE A 312 30.27 15.02 9.36
CA ILE A 312 28.81 15.11 9.56
C ILE A 312 28.26 13.69 9.71
N LYS A 313 27.98 13.31 10.96
CA LYS A 313 27.19 12.12 11.30
C LYS A 313 25.82 12.58 11.77
N THR A 314 24.80 12.36 10.97
CA THR A 314 23.40 12.51 11.40
C THR A 314 22.73 11.15 11.30
N GLU A 315 22.17 10.68 12.41
CA GLU A 315 21.20 9.59 12.37
C GLU A 315 19.97 10.11 11.60
N GLY A 316 19.52 9.33 10.61
CA GLY A 316 18.36 9.71 9.80
C GLY A 316 17.12 9.90 10.66
N VAL A 317 16.25 10.83 10.26
CA VAL A 317 14.99 11.14 10.98
C VAL A 317 14.10 9.89 11.07
N MET A 318 14.24 8.96 10.13
CA MET A 318 13.45 7.74 10.05
C MET A 318 14.16 6.50 10.63
N LYS A 319 15.32 6.67 11.30
CA LYS A 319 16.09 5.59 11.96
C LYS A 319 16.34 4.36 11.07
N THR A 320 16.63 4.54 9.78
CA THR A 320 17.00 3.45 8.88
C THR A 320 18.49 3.10 8.97
N HIS A 321 18.86 1.88 8.53
CA HIS A 321 20.25 1.40 8.49
C HIS A 321 20.87 1.42 7.08
N ASP A 322 20.33 2.26 6.19
CA ASP A 322 20.62 2.29 4.77
C ASP A 322 22.11 2.58 4.45
N GLU A 323 22.66 3.68 4.96
CA GLU A 323 24.04 4.08 4.72
C GLU A 323 25.06 3.15 5.41
N GLU A 324 24.71 2.59 6.58
CA GLU A 324 25.55 1.59 7.27
C GLU A 324 25.66 0.30 6.45
N THR A 325 24.52 -0.22 5.98
CA THR A 325 24.46 -1.43 5.18
C THR A 325 25.15 -1.23 3.82
N LYS A 326 24.97 -0.08 3.16
CA LYS A 326 25.73 0.24 1.94
C LYS A 326 27.24 0.24 2.19
N LYS A 327 27.68 0.86 3.30
CA LYS A 327 29.10 0.90 3.66
C LYS A 327 29.67 -0.50 3.92
N PHE A 328 28.90 -1.39 4.55
CA PHE A 328 29.32 -2.77 4.81
C PHE A 328 29.62 -3.56 3.52
N PHE A 329 28.85 -3.35 2.45
CA PHE A 329 29.02 -4.06 1.18
C PHE A 329 30.00 -3.41 0.20
N ARG A 330 30.51 -2.20 0.48
CA ARG A 330 31.33 -1.40 -0.46
C ARG A 330 32.52 -2.13 -1.10
N ASN A 331 33.15 -3.04 -0.35
CA ASN A 331 34.33 -3.80 -0.80
C ASN A 331 34.00 -5.28 -1.06
N SER A 332 32.75 -5.59 -1.38
CA SER A 332 32.29 -6.95 -1.71
C SER A 332 31.68 -6.99 -3.11
N SER A 333 31.42 -8.19 -3.62
CA SER A 333 30.72 -8.41 -4.89
C SER A 333 29.20 -8.16 -4.80
N VAL A 334 28.68 -7.92 -3.59
CA VAL A 334 27.28 -7.54 -3.34
C VAL A 334 27.04 -6.10 -3.79
N MET A 335 26.04 -5.89 -4.65
CA MET A 335 25.71 -4.57 -5.17
C MET A 335 24.58 -3.94 -4.36
N CYS A 336 24.94 -3.10 -3.38
CA CYS A 336 23.98 -2.35 -2.59
C CYS A 336 23.76 -0.93 -3.13
N VAL A 337 22.54 -0.64 -3.58
CA VAL A 337 22.15 0.66 -4.14
C VAL A 337 21.14 1.33 -3.24
N LEU A 338 21.45 2.57 -2.85
CA LEU A 338 20.51 3.47 -2.21
C LEU A 338 19.63 4.13 -3.27
N SER A 339 18.33 3.91 -3.15
CA SER A 339 17.31 4.35 -4.07
C SER A 339 16.46 5.43 -3.40
N PRO A 340 16.76 6.72 -3.64
CA PRO A 340 15.89 7.79 -3.17
C PRO A 340 14.60 7.82 -3.98
N ARG A 341 13.50 8.17 -3.32
CA ARG A 341 12.24 8.44 -4.00
C ARG A 341 12.41 9.74 -4.81
N TYR A 342 12.30 9.63 -6.13
CA TYR A 342 12.27 10.80 -7.01
C TYR A 342 10.88 10.96 -7.59
N ALA A 343 10.37 12.18 -7.50
CA ALA A 343 9.24 12.59 -8.32
C ALA A 343 9.60 12.44 -9.80
N SER A 344 8.62 12.11 -10.63
CA SER A 344 8.80 12.20 -12.06
C SER A 344 9.23 13.61 -12.47
N SER A 345 10.22 13.70 -13.35
CA SER A 345 10.69 14.97 -13.92
C SER A 345 9.60 15.72 -14.72
N LYS A 346 8.47 15.06 -14.97
CA LYS A 346 7.30 15.61 -15.66
C LYS A 346 6.33 16.35 -14.73
N LEU A 347 6.60 16.40 -13.43
CA LEU A 347 5.83 17.18 -12.44
C LEU A 347 6.45 18.57 -12.23
N SER A 348 5.68 19.53 -11.69
CA SER A 348 6.19 20.86 -11.31
C SER A 348 7.33 20.78 -10.29
N PHE A 349 8.32 21.68 -10.36
CA PHE A 349 9.50 21.69 -9.47
C PHE A 349 9.16 21.59 -7.97
N LEU A 350 8.17 22.35 -7.49
CA LEU A 350 7.73 22.30 -6.08
C LEU A 350 7.26 20.90 -5.67
N LYS A 351 6.43 20.25 -6.50
CA LYS A 351 6.01 18.86 -6.28
C LYS A 351 7.18 17.89 -6.32
N GLN A 352 8.19 18.16 -7.15
CA GLN A 352 9.38 17.32 -7.18
C GLN A 352 10.18 17.37 -5.88
N GLN A 353 10.30 18.55 -5.27
CA GLN A 353 10.96 18.73 -3.98
C GLN A 353 10.20 18.02 -2.85
N VAL A 354 8.87 18.19 -2.77
CA VAL A 354 8.04 17.53 -1.75
C VAL A 354 8.12 16.01 -1.86
N ILE A 355 7.87 15.44 -3.04
CA ILE A 355 7.93 13.98 -3.22
C ILE A 355 9.33 13.44 -2.93
N GLY A 356 10.36 14.19 -3.31
CA GLY A 356 11.75 13.79 -3.12
C GLY A 356 12.23 13.84 -1.67
N THR A 357 11.52 14.50 -0.76
CA THR A 357 11.93 14.69 0.64
C THR A 357 11.03 13.95 1.63
N VAL A 358 9.76 13.71 1.27
CA VAL A 358 8.73 13.19 2.18
C VAL A 358 8.40 11.72 1.98
N PHE A 359 8.43 11.23 0.74
CA PHE A 359 7.95 9.88 0.40
C PHE A 359 9.08 8.86 0.29
N THR A 360 8.74 7.59 0.53
CA THR A 360 9.70 6.51 0.66
C THR A 360 9.54 5.44 -0.41
N HIS A 361 10.54 4.56 -0.50
CA HIS A 361 10.37 3.27 -1.15
C HIS A 361 10.07 2.23 -0.08
N HIS A 362 8.80 1.81 0.02
CA HIS A 362 8.31 1.04 1.17
C HIS A 362 8.09 -0.46 0.89
N GLN A 363 8.36 -0.91 -0.34
CA GLN A 363 8.33 -2.34 -0.72
C GLN A 363 9.35 -3.16 0.09
N LYS A 364 8.92 -4.27 0.68
CA LYS A 364 9.79 -5.30 1.27
C LYS A 364 9.70 -6.58 0.45
N CYS A 365 10.82 -7.01 -0.13
CA CYS A 365 10.83 -8.18 -0.99
C CYS A 365 12.18 -8.89 -1.02
N VAL A 366 12.16 -10.22 -1.05
CA VAL A 366 13.33 -11.07 -1.33
C VAL A 366 13.01 -11.97 -2.53
N LEU A 367 13.84 -11.92 -3.56
CA LEU A 367 13.75 -12.75 -4.75
C LEU A 367 14.97 -13.65 -4.82
N VAL A 368 14.75 -14.96 -4.90
CA VAL A 368 15.81 -15.96 -4.97
C VAL A 368 15.48 -17.02 -5.99
N ASP A 369 16.50 -17.60 -6.61
CA ASP A 369 16.32 -18.82 -7.39
C ASP A 369 16.31 -20.03 -6.45
N THR A 370 15.26 -20.84 -6.48
CA THR A 370 15.11 -22.06 -5.67
C THR A 370 14.94 -23.29 -6.55
N GLN A 371 14.99 -24.47 -5.94
CA GLN A 371 14.78 -25.73 -6.66
C GLN A 371 13.37 -25.80 -7.29
N ALA A 372 13.29 -26.24 -8.55
CA ALA A 372 12.04 -26.60 -9.24
C ALA A 372 12.00 -28.11 -9.53
N HIS A 373 11.01 -28.57 -10.30
CA HIS A 373 10.91 -29.98 -10.68
C HIS A 373 12.13 -30.42 -11.52
N GLY A 374 12.64 -31.62 -11.25
CA GLY A 374 13.82 -32.18 -11.93
C GLY A 374 15.10 -31.42 -11.57
N ASN A 375 15.92 -31.11 -12.58
CA ASN A 375 17.18 -30.35 -12.41
C ASN A 375 17.01 -28.84 -12.67
N ASN A 376 15.77 -28.38 -12.84
CA ASN A 376 15.48 -26.98 -13.11
C ASN A 376 15.39 -26.16 -11.82
N ARG A 377 15.50 -24.85 -11.97
CA ARG A 377 15.29 -23.86 -10.92
C ARG A 377 14.16 -22.93 -11.29
N LYS A 378 13.53 -22.32 -10.28
CA LYS A 378 12.44 -21.35 -10.43
C LYS A 378 12.77 -20.10 -9.63
N ILE A 379 12.09 -19.01 -9.95
CA ILE A 379 12.13 -17.82 -9.10
C ILE A 379 11.08 -17.97 -8.00
N THR A 380 11.49 -17.66 -6.79
CA THR A 380 10.67 -17.60 -5.59
C THR A 380 10.72 -16.18 -5.04
N ALA A 381 9.56 -15.64 -4.69
CA ALA A 381 9.42 -14.30 -4.15
C ALA A 381 8.87 -14.33 -2.72
N PHE A 382 9.49 -13.59 -1.83
CA PHE A 382 8.95 -13.25 -0.51
C PHE A 382 8.53 -11.78 -0.53
N LEU A 383 7.33 -11.46 -0.06
CA LEU A 383 6.89 -10.08 0.13
C LEU A 383 5.87 -9.96 1.27
N GLY A 384 5.74 -8.77 1.86
CA GLY A 384 4.85 -8.51 2.99
C GLY A 384 5.24 -7.25 3.76
N GLY A 385 4.97 -7.23 5.06
CA GLY A 385 5.29 -6.12 5.95
C GLY A 385 6.68 -6.19 6.58
N LEU A 386 7.26 -7.38 6.72
CA LEU A 386 8.59 -7.57 7.33
C LEU A 386 9.75 -7.08 6.44
N ASP A 387 10.45 -6.04 6.90
CA ASP A 387 11.79 -5.70 6.42
C ASP A 387 12.84 -6.65 7.04
N LEU A 388 13.95 -6.86 6.33
CA LEU A 388 15.12 -7.56 6.89
C LEU A 388 15.98 -6.60 7.73
N CYS A 389 15.41 -6.11 8.83
CA CYS A 389 16.10 -5.21 9.76
C CYS A 389 15.80 -5.53 11.24
N ASP A 390 16.42 -4.77 12.14
CA ASP A 390 16.27 -4.85 13.59
C ASP A 390 14.82 -4.69 14.06
N GLY A 391 14.50 -5.32 15.18
CA GLY A 391 13.18 -5.30 15.83
C GLY A 391 12.09 -6.14 15.17
N ARG A 392 12.33 -6.69 13.97
CA ARG A 392 11.32 -7.44 13.20
C ARG A 392 11.28 -8.93 13.53
N TYR A 393 12.31 -9.48 14.15
CA TYR A 393 12.29 -10.88 14.58
C TYR A 393 11.39 -11.01 15.80
N ASP A 394 10.29 -11.73 15.65
CA ASP A 394 9.39 -12.07 16.74
C ASP A 394 8.69 -13.40 16.46
N SER A 395 7.95 -13.87 17.46
CA SER A 395 7.06 -15.02 17.41
C SER A 395 5.72 -14.67 18.05
N PRO A 396 4.66 -15.46 17.82
CA PRO A 396 3.32 -15.25 18.39
C PRO A 396 3.26 -15.11 19.93
N GLU A 397 4.32 -15.50 20.66
CA GLU A 397 4.43 -15.28 22.11
C GLU A 397 4.63 -13.80 22.51
N HIS A 398 5.17 -12.99 21.59
CA HIS A 398 5.43 -11.56 21.77
C HIS A 398 6.05 -11.19 23.13
N ARG A 399 7.14 -11.88 23.47
CA ARG A 399 7.89 -11.75 24.73
C ARG A 399 8.31 -10.30 24.98
N LEU A 400 8.00 -9.76 26.17
CA LEU A 400 8.34 -8.40 26.60
C LEU A 400 9.68 -8.34 27.37
N PHE A 401 9.89 -9.32 28.26
CA PHE A 401 10.97 -9.36 29.24
C PHE A 401 11.80 -10.66 29.18
N HIS A 402 11.25 -11.75 28.67
CA HIS A 402 12.00 -13.00 28.50
C HIS A 402 12.91 -12.97 27.27
N ASP A 403 14.02 -13.71 27.36
CA ASP A 403 15.00 -13.92 26.28
C ASP A 403 15.69 -12.65 25.73
N LEU A 404 15.69 -11.56 26.51
CA LEU A 404 16.35 -10.30 26.13
C LEU A 404 17.88 -10.44 25.99
N ASP A 405 18.49 -11.36 26.75
CA ASP A 405 19.92 -11.66 26.75
C ASP A 405 20.29 -12.86 25.86
N THR A 406 19.31 -13.50 25.22
CA THR A 406 19.48 -14.64 24.31
C THR A 406 18.96 -14.32 22.91
N VAL A 407 17.66 -14.48 22.66
CA VAL A 407 17.00 -14.34 21.35
C VAL A 407 17.00 -12.90 20.86
N PHE A 408 16.79 -11.94 21.76
CA PHE A 408 16.74 -10.51 21.43
C PHE A 408 18.04 -9.78 21.79
N LYS A 409 19.09 -10.53 22.12
CA LYS A 409 20.42 -9.96 22.38
C LYS A 409 20.89 -9.20 21.14
N ASP A 410 21.33 -7.95 21.36
CA ASP A 410 21.77 -7.03 20.31
C ASP A 410 20.68 -6.63 19.30
N ASP A 411 19.39 -6.90 19.61
CA ASP A 411 18.21 -6.56 18.80
C ASP A 411 17.04 -6.08 19.69
N PHE A 412 17.35 -5.28 20.71
CA PHE A 412 16.35 -4.67 21.58
C PHE A 412 15.74 -3.44 20.90
N HIS A 413 14.52 -3.57 20.40
CA HIS A 413 13.78 -2.48 19.74
C HIS A 413 12.75 -1.85 20.69
N GLN A 414 12.89 -0.56 20.98
CA GLN A 414 11.93 0.22 21.77
C GLN A 414 12.03 1.71 21.41
N PRO A 415 11.29 2.18 20.40
CA PRO A 415 11.37 3.57 19.93
C PRO A 415 10.47 4.55 20.69
N THR A 416 9.58 4.05 21.57
CA THR A 416 8.60 4.87 22.29
C THR A 416 9.23 5.66 23.44
N PHE A 417 10.17 5.03 24.14
CA PHE A 417 10.90 5.63 25.26
C PHE A 417 12.24 6.17 24.80
N ALA A 418 12.71 7.24 25.46
CA ALA A 418 14.05 7.75 25.25
C ALA A 418 15.11 6.72 25.71
N ALA A 419 16.28 6.73 25.05
CA ALA A 419 17.41 5.89 25.46
C ALA A 419 17.79 6.12 26.92
N GLY A 420 18.14 5.05 27.65
CA GLY A 420 18.41 5.11 29.09
C GLY A 420 17.16 5.09 29.98
N ILE A 421 16.01 4.67 29.46
CA ILE A 421 14.82 4.35 30.29
C ILE A 421 14.65 2.83 30.29
N LYS A 422 14.56 2.21 31.47
CA LYS A 422 14.25 0.77 31.56
C LYS A 422 12.77 0.57 31.19
N ALA A 423 12.54 -0.09 30.07
CA ALA A 423 11.23 -0.36 29.49
C ALA A 423 11.21 -1.77 28.87
N PRO A 424 10.02 -2.39 28.71
CA PRO A 424 9.88 -3.60 27.90
C PRO A 424 10.35 -3.34 26.47
N ARG A 425 10.81 -4.38 25.76
CA ARG A 425 10.95 -4.27 24.30
C ARG A 425 9.56 -4.06 23.69
N GLN A 426 9.50 -3.54 22.47
CA GLN A 426 8.27 -3.50 21.69
C GLN A 426 8.17 -4.76 20.83
N PRO A 427 7.22 -5.68 21.09
CA PRO A 427 6.95 -6.80 20.21
C PRO A 427 6.44 -6.36 18.85
N TRP A 428 6.62 -7.22 17.85
CA TRP A 428 6.39 -6.92 16.45
C TRP A 428 5.51 -7.99 15.81
N HIS A 429 4.22 -7.67 15.65
CA HIS A 429 3.27 -8.51 14.93
C HIS A 429 3.21 -8.11 13.47
N ASP A 430 3.43 -9.05 12.55
CA ASP A 430 3.45 -8.75 11.11
C ASP A 430 3.09 -9.94 10.23
N LEU A 431 2.81 -9.66 8.96
CA LEU A 431 2.40 -10.64 7.96
C LEU A 431 3.37 -10.65 6.77
N HIS A 432 3.68 -11.84 6.29
CA HIS A 432 4.49 -12.03 5.09
C HIS A 432 4.00 -13.20 4.27
N CYS A 433 4.44 -13.29 3.02
CA CYS A 433 4.13 -14.43 2.18
C CYS A 433 5.33 -14.87 1.34
N ARG A 434 5.33 -16.14 0.94
CA ARG A 434 6.16 -16.68 -0.13
C ARG A 434 5.27 -17.05 -1.31
N ILE A 435 5.75 -16.75 -2.50
CA ILE A 435 5.08 -16.99 -3.77
C ILE A 435 6.02 -17.79 -4.67
N ASP A 436 5.54 -18.96 -5.07
CA ASP A 436 6.16 -19.80 -6.08
C ASP A 436 5.21 -19.88 -7.30
N GLY A 437 5.76 -19.80 -8.52
CA GLY A 437 4.99 -19.84 -9.77
C GLY A 437 5.12 -18.57 -10.60
N ALA A 438 4.27 -18.40 -11.61
CA ALA A 438 4.39 -17.29 -12.57
C ALA A 438 4.31 -15.90 -11.90
N ALA A 439 3.55 -15.75 -10.80
CA ALA A 439 3.44 -14.48 -10.06
C ALA A 439 4.78 -14.02 -9.44
N ALA A 440 5.70 -14.94 -9.12
CA ALA A 440 7.04 -14.56 -8.63
C ALA A 440 7.86 -13.80 -9.69
N TYR A 441 7.59 -14.05 -10.98
CA TYR A 441 8.24 -13.33 -12.08
C TYR A 441 7.67 -11.93 -12.26
N ASP A 442 6.40 -11.69 -11.91
CA ASP A 442 5.82 -10.33 -11.91
C ASP A 442 6.50 -9.47 -10.82
N VAL A 443 6.81 -10.06 -9.66
CA VAL A 443 7.62 -9.42 -8.61
C VAL A 443 9.06 -9.15 -9.11
N LEU A 444 9.67 -10.08 -9.85
CA LEU A 444 10.96 -9.88 -10.50
C LEU A 444 10.93 -8.75 -11.56
N ILE A 445 9.87 -8.64 -12.35
CA ILE A 445 9.67 -7.54 -13.30
C ILE A 445 9.60 -6.22 -12.55
N ASN A 446 8.86 -6.15 -11.44
CA ASN A 446 8.84 -4.97 -10.58
C ASN A 446 10.25 -4.57 -10.11
N PHE A 447 11.04 -5.54 -9.60
CA PHE A 447 12.42 -5.29 -9.21
C PHE A 447 13.25 -4.75 -10.38
N ALA A 448 13.17 -5.41 -11.54
CA ALA A 448 13.90 -5.05 -12.75
C ALA A 448 13.59 -3.62 -13.24
N GLN A 449 12.30 -3.27 -13.25
CA GLN A 449 11.82 -1.95 -13.63
C GLN A 449 12.37 -0.85 -12.71
N ARG A 450 12.44 -1.11 -11.40
CA ARG A 450 13.02 -0.18 -10.42
C ARG A 450 14.54 -0.10 -10.52
N TRP A 451 15.23 -1.23 -10.62
CA TRP A 451 16.69 -1.31 -10.74
C TRP A 451 17.22 -0.54 -11.95
N ARG A 452 16.53 -0.64 -13.09
CA ARG A 452 16.89 0.10 -14.31
C ARG A 452 16.59 1.61 -14.22
N LYS A 453 15.82 2.05 -13.22
CA LYS A 453 15.48 3.45 -13.00
C LYS A 453 16.45 4.16 -12.05
N THR A 454 17.01 3.43 -11.09
CA THR A 454 17.98 3.99 -10.13
C THR A 454 19.17 4.63 -10.85
N LYS A 455 19.68 5.76 -10.36
CA LYS A 455 20.85 6.45 -10.91
C LYS A 455 22.04 6.24 -9.98
N TRP A 456 23.02 5.43 -10.39
CA TRP A 456 24.22 5.22 -9.59
C TRP A 456 25.24 6.36 -9.82
N ARG A 457 25.39 7.26 -8.83
CA ARG A 457 26.22 8.47 -8.94
C ARG A 457 27.73 8.19 -8.91
N GLU A 458 28.19 7.10 -8.30
CA GLU A 458 29.63 6.85 -8.06
C GLU A 458 30.44 6.62 -9.34
N PHE A 459 29.81 6.15 -10.44
CA PHE A 459 30.49 5.97 -11.73
C PHE A 459 30.33 7.15 -12.70
N SER A 460 29.45 8.13 -12.42
CA SER A 460 29.27 9.29 -13.31
C SER A 460 30.48 10.23 -13.35
N LEU A 461 31.38 10.14 -12.37
CA LEU A 461 32.63 10.93 -12.33
C LEU A 461 33.79 10.21 -13.04
N LEU A 462 33.71 8.90 -13.26
CA LEU A 462 34.75 8.07 -13.87
C LEU A 462 34.23 7.45 -15.19
N LYS A 463 34.37 8.22 -16.27
CA LYS A 463 34.17 7.88 -17.71
C LYS A 463 32.75 7.96 -18.27
N LYS A 464 32.60 8.85 -19.27
CA LYS A 464 31.52 8.98 -20.27
C LYS A 464 31.26 7.72 -21.15
N LYS A 465 31.65 6.50 -20.74
CA LYS A 465 31.62 5.29 -21.60
C LYS A 465 30.78 4.10 -21.11
N MET A 466 30.16 4.15 -19.93
CA MET A 466 29.29 3.05 -19.47
C MET A 466 27.85 3.54 -19.35
N THR A 467 27.11 3.57 -20.46
CA THR A 467 25.66 3.88 -20.47
C THR A 467 24.78 2.65 -20.19
N HIS A 468 25.36 1.45 -20.07
CA HIS A 468 24.65 0.15 -20.02
C HIS A 468 24.83 -0.67 -18.73
N TRP A 469 25.48 -0.16 -17.68
CA TRP A 469 25.82 -1.00 -16.50
C TRP A 469 24.60 -1.59 -15.79
N HIS A 470 23.45 -0.91 -15.80
CA HIS A 470 22.21 -1.42 -15.19
C HIS A 470 21.75 -2.72 -15.85
N ASP A 471 21.94 -2.84 -17.16
CA ASP A 471 21.55 -4.02 -17.93
C ASP A 471 22.57 -5.16 -17.78
N ASP A 472 23.82 -4.84 -17.44
CA ASP A 472 24.91 -5.81 -17.22
C ASP A 472 24.93 -6.38 -15.78
N ALA A 473 24.38 -5.64 -14.81
CA ALA A 473 24.33 -6.07 -13.40
C ALA A 473 23.26 -7.14 -13.14
N MET A 474 22.12 -7.06 -13.82
CA MET A 474 21.05 -8.04 -13.70
C MET A 474 21.34 -9.29 -14.53
N LEU A 475 20.98 -10.46 -13.99
CA LEU A 475 21.02 -11.68 -14.77
C LEU A 475 19.89 -11.70 -15.80
N LYS A 476 20.26 -12.08 -17.02
CA LYS A 476 19.33 -12.38 -18.12
C LYS A 476 18.87 -13.82 -17.96
N ILE A 477 17.90 -14.02 -17.08
CA ILE A 477 17.41 -15.36 -16.70
C ILE A 477 16.92 -16.17 -17.91
N GLU A 478 16.43 -15.49 -18.95
CA GLU A 478 16.01 -16.09 -20.22
C GLU A 478 17.14 -16.76 -21.00
N ARG A 479 18.40 -16.48 -20.64
CA ARG A 479 19.59 -17.12 -21.22
C ARG A 479 20.10 -18.31 -20.43
N ILE A 480 19.51 -18.58 -19.27
CA ILE A 480 19.89 -19.68 -18.38
C ILE A 480 18.89 -20.82 -18.58
N SER A 481 19.26 -21.81 -19.38
CA SER A 481 18.33 -22.83 -19.89
C SER A 481 17.69 -23.72 -18.82
N TRP A 482 18.26 -23.78 -17.62
CA TRP A 482 17.72 -24.55 -16.49
C TRP A 482 16.96 -23.69 -15.47
N ILE A 483 16.82 -22.38 -15.67
CA ILE A 483 15.86 -21.57 -14.93
C ILE A 483 14.58 -21.51 -15.75
N LEU A 484 13.49 -22.05 -15.21
CA LEU A 484 12.18 -21.92 -15.81
C LEU A 484 11.89 -20.43 -16.00
N THR A 485 11.58 -20.01 -17.21
CA THR A 485 11.41 -18.58 -17.53
C THR A 485 10.15 -18.41 -18.37
N PRO A 486 9.32 -17.40 -18.09
CA PRO A 486 8.18 -17.09 -18.94
C PRO A 486 8.61 -16.79 -20.37
N ALA A 487 7.75 -17.09 -21.33
CA ALA A 487 7.91 -16.63 -22.70
C ALA A 487 7.75 -15.09 -22.80
N PHE A 488 8.81 -14.34 -22.47
CA PHE A 488 8.81 -12.89 -22.59
C PHE A 488 8.91 -12.46 -24.06
N SER A 489 7.94 -11.69 -24.56
CA SER A 489 8.16 -10.82 -25.73
C SER A 489 8.58 -9.42 -25.26
N PHE A 490 9.86 -9.13 -25.37
CA PHE A 490 10.36 -7.76 -25.25
C PHE A 490 10.12 -7.02 -26.58
N SER A 491 9.67 -5.76 -26.53
CA SER A 491 9.65 -4.92 -27.72
C SER A 491 11.07 -4.73 -28.28
N LYS A 492 11.23 -4.55 -29.60
CA LYS A 492 12.54 -4.43 -30.28
C LYS A 492 13.43 -3.28 -29.76
N ASP A 493 12.86 -2.34 -29.03
CA ASP A 493 13.50 -1.19 -28.39
C ASP A 493 13.66 -1.34 -26.86
N GLY A 494 13.24 -2.46 -26.27
CA GLY A 494 13.41 -2.79 -24.84
C GLY A 494 12.60 -1.91 -23.88
N THR A 495 11.56 -1.23 -24.40
CA THR A 495 10.80 -0.20 -23.67
C THR A 495 9.48 -0.71 -23.11
N HIS A 496 8.90 -1.78 -23.66
CA HIS A 496 7.62 -2.34 -23.23
C HIS A 496 7.71 -3.84 -22.95
N THR A 497 7.18 -4.25 -21.79
CA THR A 497 6.95 -5.65 -21.42
C THR A 497 5.52 -5.99 -21.81
N SER A 498 5.33 -6.80 -22.86
CA SER A 498 4.03 -7.42 -23.09
C SER A 498 3.94 -8.68 -22.24
N PHE A 499 2.91 -8.78 -21.40
CA PHE A 499 2.62 -9.99 -20.65
C PHE A 499 1.94 -10.97 -21.60
N GLN A 500 2.54 -12.14 -21.82
CA GLN A 500 1.75 -13.25 -22.34
C GLN A 500 0.82 -13.72 -21.21
N ASP A 501 -0.36 -14.18 -21.62
CA ASP A 501 -1.31 -14.86 -20.73
C ASP A 501 -0.65 -16.09 -20.09
N ASP A 502 -1.29 -16.55 -19.01
CA ASP A 502 -1.00 -17.77 -18.23
C ASP A 502 -0.08 -18.79 -18.92
N ASP A 503 1.05 -19.12 -18.30
CA ASP A 503 2.05 -20.06 -18.84
C ASP A 503 2.08 -21.36 -18.00
N PRO A 504 1.40 -22.44 -18.44
CA PRO A 504 1.36 -23.71 -17.73
C PRO A 504 2.74 -24.34 -17.47
N HIS A 505 3.79 -23.93 -18.20
CA HIS A 505 5.15 -24.43 -17.95
C HIS A 505 5.72 -23.93 -16.61
N LEU A 506 5.19 -22.82 -16.08
CA LEU A 506 5.59 -22.25 -14.80
C LEU A 506 4.72 -22.70 -13.64
N TYR A 507 3.75 -23.58 -13.88
CA TYR A 507 2.89 -24.10 -12.84
C TYR A 507 3.71 -24.95 -11.86
N VAL A 508 3.62 -24.57 -10.59
CA VAL A 508 4.20 -25.32 -9.47
C VAL A 508 3.18 -26.27 -8.84
N SER A 509 1.89 -26.05 -9.10
CA SER A 509 0.77 -26.94 -8.76
C SER A 509 -0.16 -27.08 -9.98
N ARG A 510 -0.81 -28.24 -10.11
CA ARG A 510 -1.74 -28.51 -11.22
C ARG A 510 -3.10 -27.90 -10.92
N GLU A 511 -3.87 -27.56 -11.94
CA GLU A 511 -5.20 -26.97 -11.74
C GLU A 511 -6.17 -27.89 -10.98
N GLU A 512 -5.99 -29.22 -11.04
CA GLU A 512 -6.81 -30.19 -10.33
C GLU A 512 -6.37 -30.41 -8.86
N ASP A 513 -5.20 -29.90 -8.48
CA ASP A 513 -4.67 -30.03 -7.12
C ASP A 513 -5.45 -29.11 -6.17
N PRO A 514 -6.07 -29.65 -5.10
CA PRO A 514 -6.78 -28.84 -4.11
C PRO A 514 -5.91 -27.72 -3.48
N GLU A 515 -4.60 -27.96 -3.36
CA GLU A 515 -3.67 -26.98 -2.79
C GLU A 515 -3.16 -25.94 -3.80
N ASN A 516 -3.66 -25.94 -5.04
CA ASN A 516 -3.34 -24.94 -6.05
C ASN A 516 -3.75 -23.52 -5.60
N TRP A 517 -3.02 -22.51 -6.08
CA TRP A 517 -3.33 -21.10 -5.86
C TRP A 517 -3.39 -20.32 -7.16
N HIS A 518 -4.31 -19.36 -7.21
CA HIS A 518 -4.27 -18.28 -8.20
C HIS A 518 -3.81 -17.01 -7.51
N THR A 519 -2.78 -16.37 -8.05
CA THR A 519 -2.09 -15.24 -7.41
C THR A 519 -1.96 -14.07 -8.38
N GLN A 520 -2.18 -12.86 -7.89
CA GLN A 520 -2.06 -11.62 -8.65
C GLN A 520 -1.21 -10.61 -7.88
N ILE A 521 -0.33 -9.89 -8.58
CA ILE A 521 0.54 -8.88 -7.99
C ILE A 521 -0.05 -7.49 -8.21
N PHE A 522 -0.06 -6.68 -7.16
CA PHE A 522 -0.54 -5.30 -7.16
C PHE A 522 0.54 -4.34 -6.69
N ARG A 523 0.48 -3.09 -7.15
CA ARG A 523 1.42 -2.04 -6.75
C ARG A 523 0.76 -0.68 -6.58
N SER A 524 1.45 0.14 -5.80
CA SER A 524 1.34 1.59 -5.83
C SER A 524 2.69 2.11 -6.31
N ILE A 525 2.79 2.56 -7.56
CA ILE A 525 4.06 3.04 -8.12
C ILE A 525 3.82 3.95 -9.34
N ASP A 526 4.74 4.88 -9.61
CA ASP A 526 4.64 5.75 -10.78
C ASP A 526 5.88 5.67 -11.69
N SER A 527 5.74 6.24 -12.89
CA SER A 527 6.82 6.37 -13.89
C SER A 527 8.05 7.16 -13.41
N GLY A 528 8.00 7.80 -12.24
CA GLY A 528 9.17 8.38 -11.56
C GLY A 528 10.06 7.34 -10.89
N SER A 529 9.51 6.19 -10.52
CA SER A 529 10.21 5.11 -9.82
C SER A 529 10.51 3.86 -10.66
N VAL A 530 9.97 3.78 -11.88
CA VAL A 530 10.24 2.67 -12.81
C VAL A 530 10.76 3.13 -14.17
N ARG A 531 11.43 2.22 -14.86
CA ARG A 531 11.71 2.25 -16.31
C ARG A 531 10.97 1.08 -16.95
N GLY A 532 10.25 1.33 -18.05
CA GLY A 532 9.45 0.31 -18.76
C GLY A 532 7.96 0.64 -18.86
N PHE A 533 7.48 1.69 -18.19
CA PHE A 533 6.11 2.17 -18.39
C PHE A 533 5.92 2.77 -19.80
N PRO A 534 4.75 2.53 -20.40
CA PRO A 534 4.40 3.08 -21.71
C PRO A 534 4.45 4.60 -21.76
N LYS A 535 4.80 5.12 -22.94
CA LYS A 535 4.88 6.57 -23.17
C LYS A 535 3.61 7.12 -23.81
N PHE A 536 2.95 6.29 -24.62
CA PHE A 536 1.74 6.65 -25.36
C PHE A 536 0.49 6.22 -24.60
N TYR A 537 -0.58 7.03 -24.71
CA TYR A 537 -1.81 6.82 -23.95
C TYR A 537 -2.47 5.47 -24.24
N ASP A 538 -2.58 5.08 -25.50
CA ASP A 538 -3.25 3.83 -25.91
C ASP A 538 -2.58 2.59 -25.28
N GLU A 539 -1.25 2.62 -25.14
CA GLU A 539 -0.47 1.57 -24.48
C GLU A 539 -0.59 1.60 -22.95
N VAL A 540 -0.71 2.81 -22.37
CA VAL A 540 -0.96 2.99 -20.93
C VAL A 540 -2.33 2.40 -20.57
N GLN A 541 -3.34 2.69 -21.37
CA GLN A 541 -4.69 2.18 -21.19
C GLN A 541 -4.76 0.65 -21.40
N SER A 542 -4.08 0.10 -22.41
CA SER A 542 -4.07 -1.35 -22.66
C SER A 542 -3.38 -2.16 -21.56
N GLN A 543 -2.54 -1.51 -20.74
CA GLN A 543 -1.90 -2.09 -19.56
C GLN A 543 -2.60 -1.71 -18.25
N ASN A 544 -3.82 -1.17 -18.31
CA ASN A 544 -4.63 -0.74 -17.16
C ASN A 544 -3.91 0.24 -16.22
N LEU A 545 -3.01 1.07 -16.75
CA LEU A 545 -2.31 2.11 -15.99
C LEU A 545 -3.07 3.43 -16.11
N VAL A 546 -2.94 4.30 -15.09
CA VAL A 546 -3.56 5.63 -15.08
C VAL A 546 -2.60 6.65 -15.67
N TYR A 547 -3.03 7.33 -16.73
CA TYR A 547 -2.34 8.52 -17.25
C TYR A 547 -2.95 9.78 -16.63
N SER A 548 -2.26 10.41 -15.67
CA SER A 548 -2.72 11.67 -15.07
C SER A 548 -1.75 12.80 -15.38
N LYS A 549 -2.22 13.78 -16.16
CA LYS A 549 -1.42 14.90 -16.70
C LYS A 549 -0.26 14.45 -17.57
N ASN A 550 0.89 14.20 -16.94
CA ASN A 550 2.13 13.76 -17.58
C ASN A 550 2.73 12.53 -16.88
N LEU A 551 2.03 11.97 -15.90
CA LEU A 551 2.51 10.89 -15.03
C LEU A 551 1.71 9.62 -15.30
N VAL A 552 2.41 8.52 -15.57
CA VAL A 552 1.82 7.18 -15.60
C VAL A 552 1.92 6.58 -14.20
N ILE A 553 0.81 6.07 -13.69
CA ILE A 553 0.60 5.63 -12.30
C ILE A 553 -0.04 4.25 -12.31
N ASP A 554 0.50 3.35 -11.49
CA ASP A 554 -0.11 2.09 -11.09
C ASP A 554 -0.68 2.29 -9.68
N LYS A 555 -2.00 2.11 -9.55
CA LYS A 555 -2.74 2.20 -8.28
C LYS A 555 -3.52 0.91 -8.01
N SER A 556 -3.02 -0.20 -8.54
CA SER A 556 -3.71 -1.50 -8.51
C SER A 556 -3.93 -2.04 -7.09
N ILE A 557 -3.14 -1.63 -6.09
CA ILE A 557 -3.42 -1.97 -4.68
C ILE A 557 -4.75 -1.39 -4.23
N GLN A 558 -4.99 -0.09 -4.44
CA GLN A 558 -6.27 0.53 -4.09
C GLN A 558 -7.42 -0.14 -4.83
N THR A 559 -7.26 -0.42 -6.13
CA THR A 559 -8.24 -1.14 -6.93
C THR A 559 -8.56 -2.52 -6.36
N ALA A 560 -7.54 -3.29 -5.94
CA ALA A 560 -7.71 -4.61 -5.35
C ALA A 560 -8.47 -4.57 -4.04
N TYR A 561 -8.15 -3.64 -3.14
CA TYR A 561 -8.89 -3.45 -1.90
C TYR A 561 -10.36 -3.10 -2.16
N ILE A 562 -10.65 -2.15 -3.05
CA ILE A 562 -12.03 -1.74 -3.37
C ILE A 562 -12.83 -2.92 -3.92
N GLN A 563 -12.30 -3.64 -4.92
CA GLN A 563 -13.03 -4.77 -5.52
C GLN A 563 -13.19 -5.94 -4.54
N ALA A 564 -12.18 -6.25 -3.71
CA ALA A 564 -12.30 -7.27 -2.68
C ALA A 564 -13.37 -6.93 -1.64
N ILE A 565 -13.41 -5.67 -1.15
CA ILE A 565 -14.43 -5.21 -0.21
C ILE A 565 -15.82 -5.27 -0.85
N ARG A 566 -15.98 -4.76 -2.07
CA ARG A 566 -17.27 -4.78 -2.78
C ARG A 566 -17.75 -6.19 -3.07
N SER A 567 -16.85 -7.14 -3.33
CA SER A 567 -17.20 -8.55 -3.55
C SER A 567 -17.48 -9.35 -2.27
N ALA A 568 -17.14 -8.84 -1.09
CA ALA A 568 -17.31 -9.53 0.18
C ALA A 568 -18.79 -9.84 0.50
N GLN A 569 -19.05 -11.04 1.00
CA GLN A 569 -20.39 -11.56 1.26
C GLN A 569 -20.66 -11.85 2.74
N HIS A 570 -19.65 -12.27 3.51
CA HIS A 570 -19.80 -12.77 4.87
C HIS A 570 -19.03 -11.92 5.89
N PHE A 571 -17.73 -11.76 5.72
CA PHE A 571 -16.93 -10.97 6.66
C PHE A 571 -15.62 -10.47 6.05
N ILE A 572 -15.03 -9.47 6.70
CA ILE A 572 -13.69 -8.95 6.39
C ILE A 572 -12.86 -8.90 7.67
N TYR A 573 -11.64 -9.42 7.61
CA TYR A 573 -10.65 -9.32 8.68
C TYR A 573 -9.43 -8.56 8.19
N ILE A 574 -9.09 -7.45 8.85
CA ILE A 574 -7.99 -6.57 8.48
C ILE A 574 -7.01 -6.46 9.64
N GLU A 575 -5.73 -6.59 9.34
CA GLU A 575 -4.65 -6.17 10.24
C GLU A 575 -3.83 -5.12 9.51
N ASN A 576 -3.74 -3.91 10.07
CA ASN A 576 -3.03 -2.81 9.42
C ASN A 576 -2.37 -1.86 10.41
N GLN A 577 -1.17 -1.40 10.08
CA GLN A 577 -0.45 -0.39 10.88
C GLN A 577 -1.19 0.96 10.93
N TYR A 578 -1.88 1.34 9.85
CA TYR A 578 -2.65 2.58 9.79
C TYR A 578 -4.04 2.30 9.24
N PHE A 579 -5.02 3.05 9.76
CA PHE A 579 -6.39 3.01 9.25
C PHE A 579 -6.98 4.40 9.24
N LEU A 580 -6.75 5.12 8.14
CA LEU A 580 -7.29 6.46 7.92
C LEU A 580 -7.53 6.69 6.43
N GLY A 581 -8.61 7.38 6.08
CA GLY A 581 -8.93 7.64 4.67
C GLY A 581 -10.36 8.08 4.45
N SER A 582 -10.72 8.26 3.18
CA SER A 582 -12.00 8.81 2.74
C SER A 582 -12.30 10.17 3.40
N SER A 583 -11.28 11.03 3.47
CA SER A 583 -11.36 12.29 4.25
C SER A 583 -12.47 13.23 3.80
N TYR A 584 -12.90 13.15 2.54
CA TYR A 584 -14.04 13.92 2.04
C TYR A 584 -15.34 13.69 2.81
N ALA A 585 -15.45 12.57 3.53
CA ALA A 585 -16.61 12.20 4.34
C ALA A 585 -16.39 12.35 5.85
N TRP A 586 -15.21 12.79 6.31
CA TRP A 586 -14.97 12.97 7.75
C TRP A 586 -15.95 13.95 8.38
N PRO A 587 -16.34 13.73 9.66
CA PRO A 587 -17.30 14.59 10.33
C PRO A 587 -16.76 16.02 10.47
N THR A 588 -15.46 16.15 10.70
CA THR A 588 -14.74 17.42 10.66
C THR A 588 -13.54 17.33 9.72
N TYR A 589 -13.07 18.47 9.21
CA TYR A 589 -11.84 18.56 8.41
C TYR A 589 -11.85 17.74 7.08
N LYS A 590 -12.84 17.99 6.22
CA LYS A 590 -13.02 17.22 4.97
C LYS A 590 -11.98 17.45 3.86
N ASN A 591 -11.01 18.35 4.06
CA ASN A 591 -10.06 18.80 3.03
C ASN A 591 -8.65 18.20 3.18
N ALA A 592 -8.45 17.19 4.03
CA ALA A 592 -7.12 16.60 4.30
C ALA A 592 -6.45 15.96 3.06
N GLY A 593 -7.23 15.61 2.04
CA GLY A 593 -6.73 14.99 0.81
C GLY A 593 -6.37 13.51 0.95
N ALA A 594 -6.87 12.83 1.98
CA ALA A 594 -6.81 11.37 2.13
C ALA A 594 -8.00 10.71 1.39
N ASP A 595 -8.05 10.92 0.09
CA ASP A 595 -9.21 10.62 -0.78
C ASP A 595 -9.40 9.14 -1.13
N HIS A 596 -8.54 8.22 -0.70
CA HIS A 596 -8.73 6.80 -0.99
C HIS A 596 -10.01 6.25 -0.32
N LEU A 597 -10.62 5.24 -0.95
CA LEU A 597 -11.99 4.82 -0.67
C LEU A 597 -12.14 3.69 0.35
N ILE A 598 -11.04 3.11 0.85
CA ILE A 598 -11.10 1.85 1.61
C ILE A 598 -12.05 1.94 2.82
N PRO A 599 -11.94 2.94 3.72
CA PRO A 599 -12.85 3.07 4.87
C PRO A 599 -14.31 3.26 4.47
N MET A 600 -14.58 4.11 3.47
CA MET A 600 -15.96 4.34 3.01
C MET A 600 -16.56 3.09 2.35
N GLU A 601 -15.80 2.34 1.55
CA GLU A 601 -16.29 1.10 0.93
C GLU A 601 -16.63 0.04 1.98
N LEU A 602 -15.88 -0.05 3.08
CA LEU A 602 -16.20 -0.93 4.21
C LEU A 602 -17.52 -0.54 4.88
N ALA A 603 -17.68 0.75 5.19
CA ALA A 603 -18.89 1.26 5.84
C ALA A 603 -20.13 1.08 4.95
N LEU A 604 -20.00 1.35 3.64
CA LEU A 604 -21.08 1.16 2.68
C LEU A 604 -21.39 -0.32 2.45
N LYS A 605 -20.39 -1.20 2.43
CA LYS A 605 -20.64 -2.65 2.38
C LYS A 605 -21.45 -3.14 3.59
N ILE A 606 -21.13 -2.66 4.80
CA ILE A 606 -21.90 -2.99 6.00
C ILE A 606 -23.33 -2.44 5.88
N ALA A 607 -23.48 -1.17 5.50
CA ALA A 607 -24.78 -0.55 5.27
C ALA A 607 -25.63 -1.31 4.24
N ASP A 608 -25.02 -1.76 3.13
CA ASP A 608 -25.68 -2.58 2.10
C ASP A 608 -26.20 -3.90 2.69
N LYS A 609 -25.39 -4.58 3.50
CA LYS A 609 -25.75 -5.86 4.12
C LYS A 609 -26.85 -5.69 5.17
N ILE A 610 -26.80 -4.63 5.98
CA ILE A 610 -27.87 -4.25 6.91
C ILE A 610 -29.19 -4.03 6.17
N ARG A 611 -29.17 -3.22 5.10
CA ARG A 611 -30.36 -2.97 4.27
C ARG A 611 -30.90 -4.22 3.59
N ALA A 612 -30.03 -5.17 3.24
CA ALA A 612 -30.41 -6.47 2.69
C ALA A 612 -30.92 -7.46 3.76
N GLY A 613 -30.78 -7.16 5.05
CA GLY A 613 -31.08 -8.11 6.14
C GLY A 613 -30.10 -9.28 6.19
N GLU A 614 -28.90 -9.11 5.63
CA GLU A 614 -27.85 -10.13 5.56
C GLU A 614 -26.83 -9.89 6.66
N ARG A 615 -26.39 -10.97 7.32
CA ARG A 615 -25.39 -10.88 8.37
C ARG A 615 -24.01 -10.64 7.77
N PHE A 616 -23.29 -9.65 8.31
CA PHE A 616 -21.94 -9.30 7.88
C PHE A 616 -21.14 -8.74 9.06
N ALA A 617 -19.83 -8.97 9.10
CA ALA A 617 -18.95 -8.44 10.14
C ALA A 617 -17.61 -7.98 9.58
N VAL A 618 -17.06 -6.90 10.15
CA VAL A 618 -15.74 -6.37 9.84
C VAL A 618 -14.95 -6.25 11.12
N TYR A 619 -13.73 -6.79 11.09
CA TYR A 619 -12.79 -6.81 12.21
C TYR A 619 -11.51 -6.11 11.76
N VAL A 620 -11.08 -5.09 12.51
CA VAL A 620 -9.88 -4.30 12.20
C VAL A 620 -8.95 -4.31 13.40
N VAL A 621 -7.75 -4.86 13.24
CA VAL A 621 -6.69 -4.87 14.26
C VAL A 621 -5.62 -3.84 13.90
N LEU A 622 -5.37 -2.91 14.82
CA LEU A 622 -4.47 -1.77 14.67
C LEU A 622 -3.40 -1.78 15.78
N PRO A 623 -2.27 -1.09 15.61
CA PRO A 623 -1.42 -0.83 16.77
C PRO A 623 -2.16 0.08 17.74
N MET A 624 -1.87 -0.03 19.04
CA MET A 624 -2.51 0.83 20.05
C MET A 624 -2.29 2.31 19.74
N TRP A 625 -1.07 2.65 19.31
CA TRP A 625 -0.72 3.90 18.64
C TRP A 625 0.37 3.66 17.57
N PRO A 626 0.51 4.53 16.56
CA PRO A 626 1.64 4.49 15.62
C PRO A 626 3.00 4.55 16.33
N GLU A 627 3.99 3.82 15.83
CA GLU A 627 5.34 3.75 16.42
C GLU A 627 5.95 5.13 16.68
N GLY A 628 6.47 5.32 17.89
CA GLY A 628 6.95 6.59 18.41
C GLY A 628 6.33 6.90 19.77
N ASN A 629 6.62 8.09 20.31
CA ASN A 629 6.02 8.53 21.57
C ASN A 629 4.58 9.00 21.29
N PRO A 630 3.55 8.44 21.95
CA PRO A 630 2.15 8.79 21.70
C PRO A 630 1.81 10.25 22.01
N LYS A 631 2.66 10.98 22.73
CA LYS A 631 2.51 12.43 22.99
C LYS A 631 3.03 13.31 21.84
N ASP A 632 3.80 12.76 20.92
CA ASP A 632 4.37 13.55 19.83
C ASP A 632 3.28 14.05 18.89
N ASN A 633 3.41 15.29 18.43
CA ASN A 633 2.39 15.93 17.60
C ASN A 633 2.07 15.13 16.33
N VAL A 634 3.06 14.48 15.72
CA VAL A 634 2.87 13.65 14.52
C VAL A 634 2.01 12.42 14.81
N VAL A 635 2.26 11.74 15.94
CA VAL A 635 1.48 10.57 16.36
C VAL A 635 0.05 10.99 16.72
N GLN A 636 -0.09 12.10 17.45
CA GLN A 636 -1.38 12.69 17.79
C GLN A 636 -2.19 13.11 16.55
N GLU A 637 -1.54 13.62 15.51
CA GLU A 637 -2.18 13.97 14.24
C GLU A 637 -2.74 12.73 13.53
N ILE A 638 -1.96 11.65 13.49
CA ILE A 638 -2.38 10.39 12.85
C ILE A 638 -3.55 9.77 13.60
N LEU A 639 -3.50 9.77 14.94
CA LEU A 639 -4.61 9.29 15.78
C LEU A 639 -5.88 10.13 15.57
N TYR A 640 -5.74 11.43 15.34
CA TYR A 640 -6.87 12.30 15.01
C TYR A 640 -7.51 11.90 13.68
N TRP A 641 -6.72 11.66 12.62
CA TRP A 641 -7.22 11.15 11.34
C TRP A 641 -7.88 9.78 11.44
N GLN A 642 -7.33 8.90 12.27
CA GLN A 642 -7.92 7.58 12.54
C GLN A 642 -9.27 7.72 13.24
N ALA A 643 -9.39 8.56 14.27
CA ALA A 643 -10.65 8.82 14.96
C ALA A 643 -11.71 9.42 14.03
N GLN A 644 -11.34 10.40 13.19
CA GLN A 644 -12.24 10.98 12.18
C GLN A 644 -12.73 9.92 11.16
N THR A 645 -11.86 8.96 10.82
CA THR A 645 -12.21 7.87 9.92
C THR A 645 -13.16 6.87 10.59
N MET A 646 -12.88 6.46 11.83
CA MET A 646 -13.76 5.57 12.60
C MET A 646 -15.16 6.18 12.79
N GLU A 647 -15.22 7.44 13.21
CA GLU A 647 -16.48 8.16 13.44
C GLU A 647 -17.28 8.30 12.14
N MET A 648 -16.62 8.60 11.02
CA MET A 648 -17.27 8.63 9.71
C MET A 648 -17.89 7.28 9.34
N MET A 649 -17.19 6.17 9.57
CA MET A 649 -17.72 4.84 9.26
C MET A 649 -18.93 4.49 10.13
N TYR A 650 -18.84 4.73 11.45
CA TYR A 650 -19.97 4.46 12.33
C TYR A 650 -21.17 5.36 12.05
N LYS A 651 -20.96 6.62 11.65
CA LYS A 651 -22.04 7.52 11.20
C LYS A 651 -22.68 7.15 9.87
N VAL A 652 -22.06 6.26 9.09
CA VAL A 652 -22.70 5.64 7.92
C VAL A 652 -23.54 4.42 8.35
N ILE A 653 -23.07 3.66 9.34
CA ILE A 653 -23.70 2.40 9.77
C ILE A 653 -24.90 2.64 10.70
N ALA A 654 -24.75 3.49 11.72
CA ALA A 654 -25.76 3.68 12.77
C ALA A 654 -27.12 4.16 12.22
N PRO A 655 -27.20 5.12 11.28
CA PRO A 655 -28.47 5.51 10.68
C PRO A 655 -29.17 4.37 9.93
N GLU A 656 -28.41 3.44 9.35
CA GLU A 656 -28.98 2.29 8.62
C GLU A 656 -29.54 1.22 9.57
N ILE A 657 -28.92 1.02 10.73
CA ILE A 657 -29.49 0.18 11.81
C ILE A 657 -30.83 0.77 12.28
N GLN A 658 -30.85 2.09 12.51
CA GLN A 658 -32.06 2.81 12.96
C GLN A 658 -33.16 2.80 11.90
N SER A 659 -32.81 3.02 10.62
CA SER A 659 -33.77 3.03 9.50
C SER A 659 -34.44 1.66 9.32
N MET A 660 -33.67 0.58 9.51
CA MET A 660 -34.13 -0.81 9.46
C MET A 660 -34.80 -1.28 10.76
N GLN A 661 -34.86 -0.44 11.80
CA GLN A 661 -35.49 -0.72 13.10
C GLN A 661 -34.90 -1.98 13.78
N LEU A 662 -33.59 -2.17 13.65
CA LEU A 662 -32.88 -3.30 14.27
C LEU A 662 -32.49 -2.94 15.71
N ASP A 663 -32.69 -3.88 16.64
CA ASP A 663 -32.14 -3.82 17.99
C ASP A 663 -30.69 -4.34 17.96
N ALA A 664 -29.80 -3.53 17.40
CA ALA A 664 -28.39 -3.88 17.21
C ALA A 664 -27.49 -2.67 17.50
N HIS A 665 -26.26 -2.95 17.91
CA HIS A 665 -25.23 -1.93 18.10
C HIS A 665 -24.34 -1.83 16.84
N PRO A 666 -23.77 -0.66 16.49
CA PRO A 666 -22.82 -0.58 15.38
C PRO A 666 -21.61 -1.53 15.52
N GLU A 667 -21.17 -1.80 16.77
CA GLU A 667 -20.12 -2.79 17.08
C GLU A 667 -20.56 -4.25 16.84
N ASP A 668 -21.83 -4.52 16.59
CA ASP A 668 -22.23 -5.84 16.08
C ASP A 668 -21.73 -6.06 14.64
N TYR A 669 -21.36 -5.01 13.91
CA TYR A 669 -20.96 -5.09 12.50
C TYR A 669 -19.53 -4.63 12.23
N LEU A 670 -19.05 -3.56 12.88
CA LEU A 670 -17.71 -3.02 12.69
C LEU A 670 -16.97 -2.99 14.03
N ASN A 671 -15.80 -3.62 14.10
CA ASN A 671 -15.05 -3.71 15.34
C ASN A 671 -13.59 -3.32 15.15
N PHE A 672 -13.08 -2.51 16.08
CA PHE A 672 -11.68 -2.10 16.14
C PHE A 672 -11.00 -2.67 17.39
N TYR A 673 -9.81 -3.22 17.19
CA TYR A 673 -8.99 -3.84 18.22
C TYR A 673 -7.55 -3.34 18.15
N CYS A 674 -6.81 -3.56 19.22
CA CYS A 674 -5.35 -3.49 19.21
C CYS A 674 -4.74 -4.68 19.93
N LEU A 675 -3.42 -4.84 19.86
CA LEU A 675 -2.72 -5.93 20.52
C LEU A 675 -1.88 -5.42 21.70
N GLY A 676 -1.82 -6.21 22.76
CA GLY A 676 -0.96 -5.95 23.91
C GLY A 676 -0.60 -7.21 24.66
N ASN A 677 0.47 -7.12 25.45
CA ASN A 677 0.93 -8.22 26.29
C ASN A 677 1.13 -7.75 27.74
N ARG A 678 0.98 -8.68 28.67
CA ARG A 678 1.42 -8.55 30.06
C ARG A 678 2.23 -9.76 30.44
N GLU A 679 3.44 -9.54 30.91
CA GLU A 679 4.38 -10.62 31.20
C GLU A 679 5.08 -10.38 32.53
N ALA A 680 5.01 -11.36 33.44
CA ALA A 680 5.65 -11.23 34.74
C ALA A 680 7.18 -11.12 34.55
N SER A 681 7.77 -10.05 35.09
CA SER A 681 9.21 -9.86 35.07
C SER A 681 9.84 -10.54 36.28
N SER A 682 10.82 -11.42 36.06
CA SER A 682 11.64 -12.06 37.11
C SER A 682 12.55 -11.07 37.87
N ASP A 683 12.64 -9.83 37.38
CA ASP A 683 13.62 -8.82 37.73
C ASP A 683 13.13 -7.83 38.81
N THR A 684 11.98 -8.11 39.45
CA THR A 684 11.43 -7.27 40.54
C THR A 684 12.29 -7.25 41.80
N THR A 685 13.33 -8.08 41.90
CA THR A 685 14.24 -8.18 43.06
C THR A 685 15.51 -7.31 42.95
N SER A 686 15.75 -6.61 41.83
CA SER A 686 16.97 -5.80 41.61
C SER A 686 16.69 -4.29 41.49
N LEU A 687 15.68 -3.77 42.21
CA LEU A 687 15.40 -2.32 42.36
C LEU A 687 16.49 -1.52 43.11
N GLY A 688 17.66 -2.11 43.39
CA GLY A 688 18.75 -1.44 44.09
C GLY A 688 20.10 -2.02 43.75
N ASN A 689 20.75 -1.49 42.71
CA ASN A 689 22.17 -1.11 42.64
C ASN A 689 22.70 -1.16 41.21
N GLY A 690 22.78 0.02 40.57
CA GLY A 690 23.51 0.24 39.32
C GLY A 690 23.27 1.65 38.82
N ASN A 691 24.34 2.41 38.58
CA ASN A 691 24.33 3.85 38.33
C ASN A 691 23.45 4.28 37.13
N SER A 692 22.50 5.20 37.44
CA SER A 692 21.49 5.88 36.60
C SER A 692 20.51 4.98 35.83
N ASP A 693 19.19 5.23 35.96
CA ASP A 693 18.23 5.34 34.84
C ASP A 693 16.75 5.19 35.28
N LYS A 694 15.86 6.04 34.75
CA LYS A 694 14.43 6.07 35.13
C LYS A 694 13.74 4.78 34.66
N VAL A 695 12.90 4.18 35.49
CA VAL A 695 12.06 3.03 35.14
C VAL A 695 10.74 3.54 34.56
N SER A 696 10.28 3.00 33.42
CA SER A 696 8.99 3.38 32.85
C SER A 696 7.82 2.76 33.62
N ASP A 697 6.65 3.39 33.56
CA ASP A 697 5.42 2.82 34.12
C ASP A 697 5.06 1.49 33.44
N SER A 698 5.33 1.34 32.13
CA SER A 698 5.16 0.07 31.41
C SER A 698 6.03 -1.06 31.96
N GLN A 699 7.26 -0.77 32.41
CA GLN A 699 8.10 -1.73 33.12
C GLN A 699 7.50 -2.09 34.49
N LYS A 700 6.98 -1.09 35.22
CA LYS A 700 6.39 -1.26 36.55
C LYS A 700 5.10 -2.09 36.51
N PHE A 701 4.21 -1.81 35.57
CA PHE A 701 2.94 -2.51 35.37
C PHE A 701 3.07 -3.76 34.50
N GLN A 702 4.29 -4.07 34.04
CA GLN A 702 4.65 -5.29 33.32
C GLN A 702 3.83 -5.49 32.04
N ARG A 703 3.63 -4.41 31.28
CA ARG A 703 2.75 -4.38 30.11
C ARG A 703 3.30 -3.51 29.00
N PHE A 704 3.01 -3.87 27.75
CA PHE A 704 3.22 -3.01 26.59
C PHE A 704 2.34 -3.43 25.41
N MET A 705 2.16 -2.53 24.44
CA MET A 705 1.50 -2.91 23.19
C MET A 705 2.36 -3.90 22.40
N ILE A 706 1.71 -4.81 21.69
CA ILE A 706 2.32 -5.55 20.59
C ILE A 706 2.10 -4.69 19.35
N TYR A 707 3.18 -4.33 18.66
CA TYR A 707 3.07 -3.41 17.54
C TYR A 707 2.58 -4.14 16.30
N VAL A 708 1.35 -3.83 15.88
CA VAL A 708 0.77 -4.32 14.63
C VAL A 708 1.39 -3.56 13.47
N HIS A 709 2.40 -4.17 12.86
CA HIS A 709 3.00 -3.69 11.62
C HIS A 709 2.42 -4.42 10.39
N ALA A 710 1.52 -5.37 10.58
CA ALA A 710 0.80 -6.04 9.50
C ALA A 710 0.22 -5.08 8.43
N LYS A 711 0.09 -5.59 7.20
CA LYS A 711 -0.70 -4.96 6.12
C LYS A 711 -1.41 -6.05 5.32
N GLY A 712 -2.46 -6.61 5.92
CA GLY A 712 -3.23 -7.71 5.34
C GLY A 712 -4.73 -7.53 5.42
N MET A 713 -5.45 -8.21 4.52
CA MET A 713 -6.90 -8.31 4.53
C MET A 713 -7.32 -9.71 4.08
N ILE A 714 -8.17 -10.37 4.86
CA ILE A 714 -8.83 -11.63 4.53
C ILE A 714 -10.31 -11.33 4.29
N VAL A 715 -10.85 -11.87 3.21
CA VAL A 715 -12.26 -11.73 2.83
C VAL A 715 -12.86 -13.11 2.73
N ASP A 716 -13.93 -13.33 3.48
CA ASP A 716 -14.77 -14.54 3.44
C ASP A 716 -14.01 -15.88 3.60
N ASP A 717 -12.80 -15.87 4.17
CA ASP A 717 -11.88 -17.01 4.24
C ASP A 717 -11.53 -17.66 2.88
N ASP A 718 -11.81 -16.99 1.77
CA ASP A 718 -11.53 -17.47 0.41
C ASP A 718 -10.57 -16.60 -0.38
N TYR A 719 -10.35 -15.35 0.04
CA TYR A 719 -9.42 -14.42 -0.62
C TYR A 719 -8.56 -13.69 0.41
N VAL A 720 -7.26 -13.53 0.11
CA VAL A 720 -6.31 -12.85 0.98
C VAL A 720 -5.47 -11.84 0.21
N ILE A 721 -5.26 -10.66 0.78
CA ILE A 721 -4.29 -9.65 0.34
C ILE A 721 -3.20 -9.50 1.41
N ILE A 722 -1.94 -9.59 1.04
CA ILE A 722 -0.78 -9.33 1.91
C ILE A 722 0.25 -8.49 1.15
N GLY A 723 0.82 -7.49 1.80
CA GLY A 723 1.84 -6.64 1.18
C GLY A 723 2.48 -5.64 2.12
N SER A 724 2.97 -4.54 1.56
CA SER A 724 3.60 -3.44 2.30
C SER A 724 2.70 -2.22 2.50
N ALA A 725 1.53 -2.18 1.85
CA ALA A 725 0.68 -1.00 1.76
C ALA A 725 -0.24 -0.82 2.97
N ASN A 726 -0.07 0.30 3.66
CA ASN A 726 -0.93 0.71 4.76
C ASN A 726 -2.28 1.24 4.26
N ILE A 727 -3.34 1.20 5.09
CA ILE A 727 -4.62 1.86 4.79
C ILE A 727 -4.50 3.34 5.14
N ASN A 728 -3.75 4.06 4.30
CA ASN A 728 -3.58 5.51 4.31
C ASN A 728 -3.36 6.02 2.88
N GLN A 729 -3.40 7.34 2.69
CA GLN A 729 -3.19 7.95 1.38
C GLN A 729 -1.75 7.74 0.89
N ARG A 730 -0.77 7.74 1.80
CA ARG A 730 0.65 7.48 1.49
C ARG A 730 0.87 6.19 0.69
N SER A 731 0.21 5.11 1.07
CA SER A 731 0.34 3.81 0.40
C SER A 731 -0.67 3.63 -0.74
N MET A 732 -1.88 4.20 -0.65
CA MET A 732 -2.96 3.95 -1.62
C MET A 732 -2.91 4.84 -2.86
N ALA A 733 -2.24 6.00 -2.82
CA ALA A 733 -2.31 7.00 -3.90
C ALA A 733 -1.59 6.60 -5.21
N GLY A 734 -0.68 5.62 -5.19
CA GLY A 734 0.18 5.28 -6.34
C GLY A 734 1.31 6.27 -6.63
N THR A 735 1.15 7.54 -6.28
CA THR A 735 2.13 8.62 -6.54
C THR A 735 2.95 9.04 -5.32
N LYS A 736 2.61 8.55 -4.13
CA LYS A 736 3.29 8.88 -2.86
C LYS A 736 4.41 7.85 -2.61
N ASP A 737 4.26 6.96 -1.63
CA ASP A 737 5.22 5.88 -1.39
C ASP A 737 5.06 4.77 -2.44
N THR A 738 6.13 4.04 -2.72
CA THR A 738 6.03 2.85 -3.57
C THR A 738 5.75 1.61 -2.75
N GLU A 739 4.71 0.87 -3.10
CA GLU A 739 4.24 -0.32 -2.39
C GLU A 739 4.11 -1.53 -3.31
N ILE A 740 4.03 -2.72 -2.73
CA ILE A 740 3.74 -3.97 -3.42
C ILE A 740 2.84 -4.83 -2.54
N ALA A 741 1.90 -5.54 -3.15
CA ALA A 741 1.06 -6.53 -2.48
C ALA A 741 0.78 -7.69 -3.43
N MET A 742 0.40 -8.82 -2.86
CA MET A 742 -0.22 -9.91 -3.59
C MET A 742 -1.67 -10.07 -3.13
N GLY A 743 -2.54 -10.52 -4.04
CA GLY A 743 -3.81 -11.11 -3.68
C GLY A 743 -3.92 -12.52 -4.24
N ALA A 744 -4.45 -13.45 -3.47
CA ALA A 744 -4.61 -14.83 -3.92
C ALA A 744 -5.80 -15.55 -3.28
N TYR A 745 -6.16 -16.65 -3.90
CA TYR A 745 -7.14 -17.61 -3.41
C TYR A 745 -6.79 -19.03 -3.89
N GLN A 746 -7.34 -20.02 -3.21
CA GLN A 746 -7.29 -21.41 -3.66
C GLN A 746 -8.57 -21.72 -4.44
N PRO A 747 -8.54 -22.01 -5.75
CA PRO A 747 -9.75 -22.18 -6.56
C PRO A 747 -10.66 -23.32 -6.04
N HIS A 748 -10.10 -24.35 -5.41
CA HIS A 748 -10.86 -25.46 -4.84
C HIS A 748 -11.46 -25.18 -3.47
N HIS A 749 -11.10 -24.07 -2.81
CA HIS A 749 -11.59 -23.69 -1.49
C HIS A 749 -12.27 -22.31 -1.55
N THR A 750 -13.40 -22.25 -2.25
CA THR A 750 -14.19 -21.03 -2.43
C THR A 750 -15.66 -21.30 -2.15
N TRP A 751 -16.40 -20.28 -1.71
CA TRP A 751 -17.85 -20.38 -1.47
C TRP A 751 -18.61 -20.85 -2.71
N VAL A 752 -18.24 -20.34 -3.88
CA VAL A 752 -18.91 -20.66 -5.16
C VAL A 752 -18.74 -22.12 -5.55
N ASN A 753 -17.55 -22.70 -5.37
CA ASN A 753 -17.32 -24.09 -5.76
C ASN A 753 -17.82 -25.08 -4.70
N LYS A 754 -17.85 -24.68 -3.43
CA LYS A 754 -18.19 -25.57 -2.32
C LYS A 754 -19.65 -25.49 -1.88
N ASN A 755 -20.34 -24.36 -2.13
CA ASN A 755 -21.65 -24.04 -1.58
C ASN A 755 -21.71 -24.13 -0.03
N ARG A 756 -20.57 -23.94 0.63
CA ARG A 756 -20.39 -23.90 2.10
C ARG A 756 -19.10 -23.16 2.44
N HIS A 757 -18.89 -22.86 3.71
CA HIS A 757 -17.68 -22.20 4.20
C HIS A 757 -16.42 -22.99 3.79
N PRO A 758 -15.48 -22.38 3.05
CA PRO A 758 -14.24 -23.04 2.66
C PRO A 758 -13.23 -23.10 3.80
N HIS A 759 -12.82 -24.31 4.21
CA HIS A 759 -11.74 -24.49 5.22
C HIS A 759 -10.39 -24.79 4.55
N GLY A 760 -9.95 -23.89 3.66
CA GLY A 760 -8.64 -23.95 3.02
C GLY A 760 -7.51 -23.37 3.88
N GLN A 761 -6.35 -23.12 3.27
CA GLN A 761 -5.20 -22.49 3.93
C GLN A 761 -5.49 -21.06 4.40
N ILE A 762 -6.37 -20.31 3.72
CA ILE A 762 -6.76 -18.95 4.14
C ILE A 762 -7.55 -18.99 5.44
N TYR A 763 -8.59 -19.83 5.52
CA TYR A 763 -9.29 -20.16 6.77
C TYR A 763 -8.31 -20.59 7.87
N GLY A 764 -7.41 -21.53 7.56
CA GLY A 764 -6.42 -22.02 8.51
C GLY A 764 -5.48 -20.93 9.02
N TYR A 765 -5.09 -20.00 8.14
CA TYR A 765 -4.27 -18.85 8.48
C TYR A 765 -5.03 -17.86 9.38
N ARG A 766 -6.29 -17.56 9.06
CA ARG A 766 -7.14 -16.67 9.85
C ARG A 766 -7.44 -17.25 11.24
N MET A 767 -7.73 -18.55 11.34
CA MET A 767 -7.86 -19.26 12.62
C MET A 767 -6.56 -19.24 13.43
N SER A 768 -5.40 -19.31 12.78
CA SER A 768 -4.08 -19.25 13.43
C SER A 768 -3.79 -17.88 14.03
N LEU A 769 -4.09 -16.81 13.29
CA LEU A 769 -4.04 -15.44 13.80
C LEU A 769 -5.00 -15.25 14.97
N TRP A 770 -6.23 -15.74 14.84
CA TRP A 770 -7.21 -15.65 15.93
C TRP A 770 -6.81 -16.47 17.15
N SER A 771 -6.15 -17.62 16.97
CA SER A 771 -5.66 -18.40 18.09
C SER A 771 -4.54 -17.68 18.84
N GLU A 772 -3.66 -16.96 18.15
CA GLU A 772 -2.66 -16.09 18.79
C GLU A 772 -3.37 -14.98 19.56
N HIS A 773 -4.22 -14.22 18.87
CA HIS A 773 -4.84 -13.02 19.42
C HIS A 773 -5.83 -13.31 20.54
N LEU A 774 -6.62 -14.37 20.43
CA LEU A 774 -7.64 -14.72 21.43
C LEU A 774 -7.13 -15.74 22.45
N GLY A 775 -5.98 -16.37 22.21
CA GLY A 775 -5.40 -17.40 23.08
C GLY A 775 -6.24 -18.68 23.20
N LYS A 776 -7.26 -18.86 22.34
CA LYS A 776 -8.15 -20.02 22.31
C LYS A 776 -8.80 -20.16 20.94
N VAL A 777 -9.33 -21.34 20.67
CA VAL A 777 -10.15 -21.64 19.48
C VAL A 777 -11.52 -22.13 19.94
N GLU A 778 -12.57 -21.49 19.43
CA GLU A 778 -13.97 -21.80 19.74
C GLU A 778 -14.72 -22.09 18.44
N LYS A 779 -15.78 -22.90 18.52
CA LYS A 779 -16.57 -23.27 17.34
C LYS A 779 -17.22 -22.06 16.65
N CYS A 780 -17.61 -21.03 17.39
CA CYS A 780 -18.18 -19.83 16.79
C CYS A 780 -17.17 -19.06 15.91
N PHE A 781 -15.86 -19.25 16.10
CA PHE A 781 -14.82 -18.64 15.26
C PHE A 781 -14.74 -19.26 13.87
N GLU A 782 -15.37 -20.41 13.65
CA GLU A 782 -15.56 -20.99 12.32
C GLU A 782 -16.57 -20.17 11.50
N GLU A 783 -17.41 -19.33 12.11
CA GLU A 783 -18.37 -18.48 11.42
C GLU A 783 -18.21 -17.01 11.83
N PRO A 784 -17.16 -16.30 11.32
CA PRO A 784 -16.82 -14.93 11.75
C PRO A 784 -17.91 -13.91 11.46
N HIS A 785 -18.80 -14.17 10.50
CA HIS A 785 -19.91 -13.27 10.25
C HIS A 785 -20.98 -13.34 11.35
N SER A 786 -21.09 -14.43 12.10
CA SER A 786 -22.18 -14.64 13.08
C SER A 786 -22.14 -13.62 14.23
N LEU A 787 -23.32 -13.31 14.81
CA LEU A 787 -23.40 -12.41 15.96
C LEU A 787 -22.73 -13.02 17.20
N GLU A 788 -22.91 -14.32 17.42
CA GLU A 788 -22.26 -15.08 18.50
C GLU A 788 -20.73 -14.94 18.45
N CYS A 789 -20.15 -15.05 17.26
CA CYS A 789 -18.71 -14.88 17.07
C CYS A 789 -18.25 -13.46 17.41
N VAL A 790 -18.92 -12.44 16.87
CA VAL A 790 -18.62 -11.03 17.18
C VAL A 790 -18.69 -10.76 18.68
N GLN A 791 -19.75 -11.23 19.34
CA GLN A 791 -19.92 -11.04 20.79
C GLN A 791 -18.83 -11.73 21.61
N MET A 792 -18.46 -12.97 21.27
CA MET A 792 -17.38 -13.70 21.94
C MET A 792 -16.01 -12.99 21.76
N VAL A 793 -15.69 -12.54 20.55
CA VAL A 793 -14.45 -11.79 20.28
C VAL A 793 -14.44 -10.48 21.08
N ASN A 794 -15.55 -9.74 21.09
CA ASN A 794 -15.69 -8.50 21.85
C ASN A 794 -15.64 -8.70 23.37
N GLU A 795 -16.13 -9.84 23.87
CA GLU A 795 -16.05 -10.19 25.29
C GLU A 795 -14.60 -10.46 25.72
N VAL A 796 -13.85 -11.27 24.95
CA VAL A 796 -12.42 -11.50 25.19
C VAL A 796 -11.63 -10.19 25.12
N ALA A 797 -11.89 -9.36 24.10
CA ALA A 797 -11.19 -8.09 23.90
C ALA A 797 -11.44 -7.09 25.04
N ARG A 798 -12.67 -7.02 25.57
CA ARG A 798 -13.02 -6.16 26.72
C ARG A 798 -12.41 -6.67 28.02
N ASP A 799 -12.51 -7.97 28.29
CA ASP A 799 -11.90 -8.58 29.48
C ASP A 799 -10.38 -8.38 29.48
N ASN A 800 -9.73 -8.61 28.34
CA ASN A 800 -8.31 -8.33 28.20
C ASN A 800 -7.97 -6.85 28.36
N TRP A 801 -8.77 -5.92 27.86
CA TRP A 801 -8.53 -4.49 28.10
C TRP A 801 -8.56 -4.16 29.60
N ASN A 802 -9.56 -4.66 30.34
CA ASN A 802 -9.66 -4.47 31.79
C ASN A 802 -8.47 -5.07 32.53
N ARG A 803 -8.04 -6.27 32.13
CA ARG A 803 -6.83 -6.90 32.68
C ARG A 803 -5.56 -6.17 32.28
N TYR A 804 -5.52 -5.60 31.07
CA TYR A 804 -4.38 -4.85 30.55
C TYR A 804 -4.18 -3.57 31.36
N THR A 805 -5.26 -2.84 31.65
CA THR A 805 -5.24 -1.54 32.34
C THR A 805 -5.20 -1.61 33.86
N SER A 806 -5.53 -2.76 34.45
CA SER A 806 -5.45 -3.00 35.90
C SER A 806 -4.07 -2.70 36.52
N ASP A 807 -4.10 -2.09 37.70
CA ASP A 807 -2.92 -1.86 38.54
C ASP A 807 -2.29 -3.18 39.01
N GLU A 808 -3.10 -4.17 39.37
CA GLU A 808 -2.64 -5.51 39.73
C GLU A 808 -2.28 -6.30 38.46
N PHE A 809 -1.23 -7.11 38.55
CA PHE A 809 -0.82 -7.99 37.46
C PHE A 809 -1.83 -9.11 37.27
N MET A 810 -2.37 -9.20 36.05
CA MET A 810 -3.27 -10.27 35.61
C MET A 810 -2.82 -10.78 34.25
N HIS A 811 -2.81 -12.10 34.08
CA HIS A 811 -2.55 -12.71 32.78
C HIS A 811 -3.70 -12.41 31.80
N LEU A 812 -3.33 -12.04 30.58
CA LEU A 812 -4.27 -11.86 29.48
C LEU A 812 -4.67 -13.22 28.89
N GLN A 813 -5.86 -13.26 28.30
CA GLN A 813 -6.33 -14.35 27.45
C GLN A 813 -5.94 -14.04 25.99
N GLY A 814 -4.76 -14.49 25.57
CA GLY A 814 -4.18 -14.05 24.30
C GLY A 814 -3.72 -12.59 24.35
N HIS A 815 -3.86 -11.88 23.23
CA HIS A 815 -3.28 -10.54 23.00
C HIS A 815 -4.29 -9.48 22.54
N LEU A 816 -5.49 -9.88 22.12
CA LEU A 816 -6.49 -8.97 21.56
C LEU A 816 -7.10 -8.09 22.65
N LEU A 817 -7.00 -6.78 22.46
CA LEU A 817 -7.58 -5.76 23.31
C LEU A 817 -8.65 -5.01 22.53
N LYS A 818 -9.74 -4.61 23.21
CA LYS A 818 -10.67 -3.61 22.66
C LYS A 818 -9.85 -2.34 22.35
N TYR A 819 -10.00 -1.78 21.16
CA TYR A 819 -9.40 -0.47 20.88
C TYR A 819 -10.03 0.55 21.84
N PRO A 820 -9.27 1.44 22.52
CA PRO A 820 -9.74 2.20 23.69
C PRO A 820 -10.72 3.36 23.37
N ILE A 821 -11.70 3.08 22.53
CA ILE A 821 -12.80 3.96 22.15
C ILE A 821 -14.13 3.37 22.60
N GLU A 822 -15.07 4.26 22.87
CA GLU A 822 -16.48 3.99 23.06
C GLU A 822 -17.23 4.46 21.82
N VAL A 823 -18.19 3.65 21.37
CA VAL A 823 -19.01 3.91 20.19
C VAL A 823 -20.44 4.06 20.65
N ASP A 824 -21.03 5.21 20.37
CA ASP A 824 -22.42 5.50 20.71
C ASP A 824 -23.39 4.85 19.71
N ILE A 825 -24.65 4.68 20.11
CA ILE A 825 -25.72 4.11 19.26
C ILE A 825 -26.02 4.95 18.00
N ASP A 826 -25.62 6.23 18.00
CA ASP A 826 -25.73 7.15 16.86
C ASP A 826 -24.44 7.22 16.02
N GLY A 827 -23.42 6.45 16.39
CA GLY A 827 -22.13 6.38 15.71
C GLY A 827 -21.10 7.43 16.17
N GLY A 828 -21.36 8.13 17.27
CA GLY A 828 -20.33 8.91 17.96
C GLY A 828 -19.14 8.04 18.38
N VAL A 829 -17.92 8.61 18.31
CA VAL A 829 -16.69 7.93 18.75
C VAL A 829 -16.00 8.79 19.79
N ASN A 830 -15.89 8.24 21.00
CA ASN A 830 -15.30 8.91 22.16
C ASN A 830 -14.17 8.04 22.73
N PRO A 831 -13.22 8.60 23.50
CA PRO A 831 -12.33 7.76 24.29
C PRO A 831 -13.16 6.96 25.31
N LEU A 832 -12.72 5.73 25.62
CA LEU A 832 -13.37 4.92 26.65
C LEU A 832 -13.34 5.66 28.01
N GLU A 833 -14.42 5.55 28.78
CA GLU A 833 -14.54 6.24 30.08
C GLU A 833 -13.33 5.98 30.99
N GLY A 834 -12.74 7.05 31.55
CA GLY A 834 -11.52 6.97 32.37
C GLY A 834 -10.21 6.77 31.60
N HIS A 835 -10.27 6.63 30.27
CA HIS A 835 -9.12 6.33 29.40
C HIS A 835 -8.95 7.36 28.27
N GLU A 836 -9.05 8.66 28.59
CA GLU A 836 -8.77 9.75 27.64
C GLU A 836 -7.37 9.68 27.03
N ASN A 837 -6.42 9.10 27.78
CA ASN A 837 -5.04 8.91 27.35
C ASN A 837 -4.64 7.44 27.44
N PHE A 838 -3.64 7.04 26.65
CA PHE A 838 -3.09 5.68 26.71
C PHE A 838 -2.43 5.39 28.07
N PRO A 839 -2.55 4.14 28.58
CA PRO A 839 -1.95 3.75 29.85
C PRO A 839 -0.42 3.91 29.82
N ASP A 840 0.17 4.26 30.97
CA ASP A 840 1.61 4.43 31.25
C ASP A 840 2.32 5.58 30.53
N LEU A 841 1.96 5.84 29.28
CA LEU A 841 2.65 6.78 28.40
C LEU A 841 1.95 8.12 28.28
N GLY A 842 0.62 8.13 28.40
CA GLY A 842 -0.23 9.27 28.08
C GLY A 842 -0.40 9.49 26.56
N GLY A 843 -0.82 10.69 26.17
CA GLY A 843 -1.20 10.99 24.78
C GLY A 843 -2.66 10.61 24.54
N ARG A 844 -3.42 11.50 23.89
CA ARG A 844 -4.87 11.32 23.74
C ARG A 844 -5.18 10.18 22.79
N VAL A 845 -6.12 9.32 23.16
CA VAL A 845 -6.53 8.16 22.35
C VAL A 845 -7.12 8.60 21.01
N VAL A 846 -8.00 9.61 21.03
CA VAL A 846 -8.63 10.19 19.84
C VAL A 846 -7.75 11.21 19.11
N GLY A 847 -6.48 11.35 19.54
CA GLY A 847 -5.50 12.23 18.93
C GLY A 847 -5.78 13.73 19.11
N THR A 848 -4.99 14.53 18.40
CA THR A 848 -5.04 16.00 18.41
C THR A 848 -4.65 16.55 17.05
N HIS A 849 -5.49 17.41 16.47
CA HIS A 849 -5.11 18.16 15.27
C HIS A 849 -4.11 19.29 15.58
N SER A 850 -3.12 19.45 14.70
CA SER A 850 -2.07 20.44 14.73
C SER A 850 -1.94 21.11 13.36
N ALA A 851 -2.41 22.35 13.27
CA ALA A 851 -2.30 23.17 12.05
C ALA A 851 -0.85 23.45 11.60
N ALA A 852 0.15 23.12 12.43
CA ALA A 852 1.56 23.27 12.10
C ALA A 852 2.11 22.13 11.22
N ILE A 853 1.42 20.98 11.17
CA ILE A 853 1.85 19.80 10.42
C ILE A 853 1.05 19.75 9.12
N PRO A 854 1.70 19.79 7.94
CA PRO A 854 0.98 19.62 6.67
C PRO A 854 0.34 18.23 6.57
N ASP A 855 -0.96 18.17 6.29
CA ASP A 855 -1.74 16.93 6.17
C ASP A 855 -1.08 15.87 5.27
N VAL A 856 -0.41 16.30 4.20
CA VAL A 856 0.27 15.40 3.26
C VAL A 856 1.34 14.51 3.90
N LEU A 857 1.89 14.93 5.05
CA LEU A 857 2.90 14.17 5.79
C LEU A 857 2.27 13.03 6.61
N THR A 858 1.08 13.25 7.15
CA THR A 858 0.39 12.39 8.12
C THR A 858 -0.82 11.65 7.54
N THR A 859 -1.16 11.89 6.27
CA THR A 859 -2.24 11.23 5.52
C THR A 859 -1.81 10.13 4.56
#